data_AF-A0A8J4W9J5-F1
#
_entry.id   AF-A0A8J4W9J5-F1
#
_cell.length_a   1.000
_cell.length_b   1.000
_cell.length_c   1.000
_cell.angle_alpha   90.00
_cell.angle_beta   90.00
_cell.angle_gamma   90.00
#
_symmetry.space_group_name_H-M   'P 1'
#
loop_
_entity.id
_entity.type
_entity.pdbx_description
1 polymer ?
#
loop_
_entity_poly.entity_id
_entity_poly.type
_entity_poly.pdbx_seq_one_letter_code
_entity_poly.pdbx_strand_id
1 'polypeptide(L)'
;MYEVDPAIGWGLRVARANAQVAMLNCVFVLLPMCRSITQVMKRSRFLWRYIPFDDHIAFHKISGSVLLSAGIIHTLAHIANEYYLYLVATPEEVKRSIFVTRHVSSFVNDERPPFMTMLQSLPVWTGVILLTITCISFPLAAIPKFRQGKFNLFWYSHMLFGPFLIVLSFHGACSWLARSSSYIWITPPFLIYLIERRFRYAKMFAAPVRIMEAMELDGTIALFMEKPRRFEYRPGMYLFINCPLLSSHEWHPFTISSAPGDNYISIHMRACGDWTKAMARVIADCHERKVLYPDVYLDGPVGAPTQDYHRYKTVICVGGGIGVTPFASILKDVVHLWEDNRCLNCNHVRHPSSFKIQKLYFHWVTRGQESLSWFEETMNQIAEMDRDNVIETHQYLSSLKGSENTSQLKMFQEFVHEQTGKDFVSGLNTKQLTHFGRPDWDKIFSEAKAEHPGEEVGVFYCGPHALEEILDKTCKKYSSSDGTIFDFHSEKYGKMNTVVCTAGGWAGGSIRDLDSLVNLGEMHAKNTESAFLATYLASHLLAPGGLLVLTGATAALQATPGMVSYGVTKAATHHLVASAVSEFPEDSTVLAILPSTIDTPMNRKFMADADFSSWTKAEDIAEKILEWSEAPTAARPPSGHLITAITANNATSWEDVGNPFQ
;
A
#
# COMPACT_ATOMS: atom_id res chain seq x y z
N MET A 1 -2.43 44.26 -2.45
CA MET A 1 -3.58 43.39 -2.15
C MET A 1 -4.68 43.82 -3.11
N TYR A 2 -5.31 42.92 -3.88
CA TYR A 2 -6.30 43.34 -4.89
C TYR A 2 -7.52 43.90 -4.17
N GLU A 3 -7.88 45.17 -4.36
CA GLU A 3 -9.22 45.66 -3.96
C GLU A 3 -10.30 44.93 -4.77
N VAL A 4 -11.56 44.98 -4.34
CA VAL A 4 -12.68 44.39 -5.11
C VAL A 4 -12.76 45.16 -6.43
N ASP A 5 -12.76 44.47 -7.56
CA ASP A 5 -12.79 45.14 -8.85
C ASP A 5 -14.16 45.81 -9.05
N PRO A 6 -14.23 47.11 -9.40
CA PRO A 6 -15.49 47.82 -9.56
C PRO A 6 -16.43 47.22 -10.63
N ALA A 7 -15.88 46.60 -11.68
CA ALA A 7 -16.68 46.06 -12.79
C ALA A 7 -17.00 44.57 -12.65
N ILE A 8 -16.07 43.78 -12.11
CA ILE A 8 -16.19 42.30 -12.07
C ILE A 8 -16.22 41.72 -10.64
N GLY A 9 -16.18 42.58 -9.62
CA GLY A 9 -16.32 42.21 -8.22
C GLY A 9 -15.27 41.22 -7.73
N TRP A 10 -15.74 40.13 -7.10
CA TRP A 10 -14.90 39.09 -6.49
C TRP A 10 -14.39 38.04 -7.48
N GLY A 11 -14.96 37.97 -8.68
CA GLY A 11 -14.65 36.90 -9.65
C GLY A 11 -13.18 36.89 -10.06
N LEU A 12 -12.51 38.04 -10.07
CA LEU A 12 -11.06 38.16 -10.29
C LEU A 12 -10.23 37.38 -9.25
N ARG A 13 -10.61 37.50 -7.96
CA ARG A 13 -9.91 36.82 -6.85
C ARG A 13 -10.14 35.32 -6.89
N VAL A 14 -11.39 34.91 -7.17
CA VAL A 14 -11.76 33.50 -7.30
C VAL A 14 -11.00 32.85 -8.46
N ALA A 15 -10.97 33.50 -9.63
CA ALA A 15 -10.24 33.01 -10.80
C ALA A 15 -8.74 32.84 -10.48
N ARG A 16 -8.11 33.85 -9.86
CA ARG A 16 -6.69 33.79 -9.51
C ARG A 16 -6.37 32.71 -8.47
N ALA A 17 -7.17 32.60 -7.41
CA ALA A 17 -6.93 31.61 -6.36
C ALA A 17 -6.95 30.20 -6.93
N ASN A 18 -7.96 29.89 -7.75
CA ASN A 18 -8.09 28.58 -8.38
C ASN A 18 -7.01 28.32 -9.44
N ALA A 19 -6.51 29.35 -10.13
CA ALA A 19 -5.36 29.21 -11.02
C ALA A 19 -4.10 28.75 -10.25
N GLN A 20 -3.85 29.30 -9.05
CA GLN A 20 -2.70 28.87 -8.22
C GLN A 20 -2.87 27.44 -7.71
N VAL A 21 -4.07 27.08 -7.27
CA VAL A 21 -4.39 25.69 -6.85
C VAL A 21 -4.19 24.72 -8.02
N ALA A 22 -4.65 25.07 -9.22
CA ALA A 22 -4.47 24.25 -10.42
C ALA A 22 -2.98 24.09 -10.78
N MET A 23 -2.18 25.17 -10.76
CA MET A 23 -0.74 25.09 -11.07
C MET A 23 0.02 24.19 -10.08
N LEU A 24 -0.26 24.31 -8.78
CA LEU A 24 0.36 23.45 -7.77
C LEU A 24 -0.04 21.97 -7.95
N ASN A 25 -1.31 21.71 -8.20
CA ASN A 25 -1.79 20.33 -8.38
C ASN A 25 -1.28 19.69 -9.68
N CYS A 26 -0.90 20.46 -10.71
CA CYS A 26 -0.20 19.89 -11.86
C CYS A 26 1.12 19.22 -11.48
N VAL A 27 1.84 19.78 -10.50
CA VAL A 27 3.07 19.20 -9.94
C VAL A 27 2.75 17.90 -9.21
N PHE A 28 1.74 17.92 -8.34
CA PHE A 28 1.33 16.78 -7.52
C PHE A 28 0.64 15.67 -8.29
N VAL A 29 0.06 15.95 -9.45
CA VAL A 29 -0.42 14.90 -10.36
C VAL A 29 0.76 14.21 -11.04
N LEU A 30 1.79 14.95 -11.44
CA LEU A 30 2.87 14.42 -12.28
C LEU A 30 3.97 13.69 -11.48
N LEU A 31 4.50 14.31 -10.43
CA LEU A 31 5.67 13.78 -9.70
C LEU A 31 5.43 12.39 -9.08
N PRO A 32 4.28 12.09 -8.46
CA PRO A 32 4.04 10.75 -7.89
C PRO A 32 4.09 9.64 -8.94
N MET A 33 3.85 9.95 -10.23
CA MET A 33 3.93 8.97 -11.33
C MET A 33 5.36 8.64 -11.78
N CYS A 34 6.37 9.34 -11.25
CA CYS A 34 7.79 9.05 -11.45
C CYS A 34 8.24 7.86 -10.58
N ARG A 35 7.71 6.66 -10.87
CA ARG A 35 7.82 5.47 -10.00
C ARG A 35 9.25 5.11 -9.63
N SER A 36 10.24 5.27 -10.51
CA SER A 36 11.63 4.97 -10.16
C SER A 36 12.16 5.92 -9.08
N ILE A 37 11.80 7.20 -9.15
CA ILE A 37 12.12 8.19 -8.12
C ILE A 37 11.36 7.84 -6.84
N THR A 38 10.06 7.57 -6.91
CA THR A 38 9.25 7.15 -5.76
C THR A 38 9.85 5.94 -5.05
N GLN A 39 10.33 4.93 -5.79
CA GLN A 39 10.97 3.74 -5.23
C GLN A 39 12.33 4.04 -4.60
N VAL A 40 13.13 4.93 -5.18
CA VAL A 40 14.39 5.39 -4.54
C VAL A 40 14.09 6.18 -3.27
N MET A 41 13.07 7.05 -3.30
CA MET A 41 12.65 7.82 -2.13
C MET A 41 12.11 6.93 -1.01
N LYS A 42 11.42 5.82 -1.32
CA LYS A 42 11.02 4.79 -0.35
C LYS A 42 12.19 4.16 0.39
N ARG A 43 13.35 4.02 -0.28
CA ARG A 43 14.57 3.50 0.38
C ARG A 43 15.16 4.50 1.37
N SER A 44 14.84 5.78 1.25
CA SER A 44 15.26 6.80 2.21
C SER A 44 14.38 6.74 3.45
N ARG A 45 14.96 6.25 4.55
CA ARG A 45 14.29 6.16 5.86
C ARG A 45 13.78 7.53 6.35
N PHE A 46 14.46 8.62 6.00
CA PHE A 46 14.03 9.98 6.34
C PHE A 46 12.77 10.38 5.58
N LEU A 47 12.73 10.19 4.27
CA LEU A 47 11.61 10.62 3.44
C LEU A 47 10.37 9.75 3.65
N TRP A 48 10.55 8.43 3.77
CA TRP A 48 9.44 7.49 3.99
C TRP A 48 8.69 7.75 5.31
N ARG A 49 9.37 8.32 6.32
CA ARG A 49 8.76 8.69 7.61
C ARG A 49 7.70 9.79 7.49
N TYR A 50 7.87 10.72 6.55
CA TYR A 50 6.99 11.91 6.43
C TYR A 50 6.08 11.86 5.20
N ILE A 51 6.42 11.05 4.20
CA ILE A 51 5.69 10.98 2.94
C ILE A 51 5.32 9.51 2.68
N PRO A 52 4.01 9.17 2.64
CA PRO A 52 3.54 7.82 2.35
C PRO A 52 3.66 7.53 0.84
N PHE A 53 4.89 7.26 0.38
CA PHE A 53 5.17 6.98 -1.03
C PHE A 53 4.46 5.72 -1.56
N ASP A 54 3.99 4.84 -0.67
CA ASP A 54 3.19 3.68 -1.03
C ASP A 54 1.86 4.09 -1.67
N ASP A 55 1.26 5.17 -1.17
CA ASP A 55 -0.03 5.71 -1.62
C ASP A 55 0.09 6.73 -2.76
N HIS A 56 1.22 6.77 -3.46
CA HIS A 56 1.47 7.70 -4.57
C HIS A 56 0.37 7.72 -5.65
N ILE A 57 -0.29 6.58 -5.91
CA ILE A 57 -1.42 6.48 -6.84
C ILE A 57 -2.69 7.10 -6.26
N ALA A 58 -2.95 6.90 -4.96
CA ALA A 58 -4.08 7.51 -4.28
C ALA A 58 -3.91 9.03 -4.23
N PHE A 59 -2.71 9.51 -3.88
CA PHE A 59 -2.37 10.93 -3.88
C PHE A 59 -2.50 11.58 -5.27
N HIS A 60 -2.08 10.87 -6.33
CA HIS A 60 -2.29 11.31 -7.71
C HIS A 60 -3.78 11.49 -8.05
N LYS A 61 -4.65 10.54 -7.63
CA LYS A 61 -6.10 10.64 -7.85
C LYS A 61 -6.70 11.83 -7.11
N ILE A 62 -6.30 12.05 -5.85
CA ILE A 62 -6.76 13.20 -5.05
C ILE A 62 -6.33 14.51 -5.73
N SER A 63 -5.05 14.63 -6.08
CA SER A 63 -4.50 15.81 -6.75
C SER A 63 -5.19 16.08 -8.09
N GLY A 64 -5.52 15.01 -8.84
CA GLY A 64 -6.28 15.11 -10.10
C GLY A 64 -7.69 15.63 -9.89
N SER A 65 -8.39 15.18 -8.84
CA SER A 65 -9.73 15.69 -8.48
C SER A 65 -9.68 17.16 -8.06
N VAL A 66 -8.69 17.56 -7.25
CA VAL A 66 -8.50 18.96 -6.86
C VAL A 66 -8.18 19.84 -8.07
N LEU A 67 -7.34 19.36 -8.99
CA LEU A 67 -7.04 20.04 -10.25
C LEU A 67 -8.31 20.27 -11.09
N LEU A 68 -9.17 19.25 -11.21
CA LEU A 68 -10.45 19.37 -11.92
C LEU A 68 -11.36 20.42 -11.26
N SER A 69 -11.58 20.30 -9.95
CA SER A 69 -12.44 21.22 -9.20
C SER A 69 -11.95 22.66 -9.32
N ALA A 70 -10.64 22.89 -9.14
CA ALA A 70 -10.05 24.21 -9.31
C ALA A 70 -10.19 24.73 -10.75
N GLY A 71 -9.97 23.88 -11.76
CA GLY A 71 -10.15 24.24 -13.18
C GLY A 71 -11.59 24.65 -13.53
N ILE A 72 -12.59 23.94 -13.00
CA ILE A 72 -14.01 24.27 -13.19
C ILE A 72 -14.33 25.62 -12.53
N ILE A 73 -13.95 25.81 -11.26
CA ILE A 73 -14.22 27.07 -10.54
C ILE A 73 -13.50 28.24 -11.21
N HIS A 74 -12.27 28.04 -11.68
CA HIS A 74 -11.51 29.04 -12.44
C HIS A 74 -12.23 29.44 -13.73
N THR A 75 -12.72 28.47 -14.49
CA THR A 75 -13.47 28.69 -15.75
C THR A 75 -14.77 29.44 -15.48
N LEU A 76 -15.56 29.01 -14.50
CA LEU A 76 -16.82 29.66 -14.13
C LEU A 76 -16.60 31.09 -13.65
N ALA A 77 -15.53 31.34 -12.89
CA ALA A 77 -15.17 32.69 -12.46
C ALA A 77 -14.81 33.60 -13.65
N HIS A 78 -14.11 33.09 -14.67
CA HIS A 78 -13.86 33.84 -15.89
C HIS A 78 -15.14 34.12 -16.69
N ILE A 79 -16.04 33.14 -16.83
CA ILE A 79 -17.34 33.34 -17.48
C ILE A 79 -18.16 34.41 -16.74
N ALA A 80 -18.16 34.38 -15.41
CA ALA A 80 -18.80 35.41 -14.60
C ALA A 80 -18.16 36.79 -14.83
N ASN A 81 -16.83 36.89 -14.82
CA ASN A 81 -16.13 38.15 -15.07
C ASN A 81 -16.54 38.75 -16.44
N GLU A 82 -16.59 37.94 -17.49
CA GLU A 82 -17.03 38.36 -18.82
C GLU A 82 -18.51 38.80 -18.81
N TYR A 83 -19.39 38.03 -18.17
CA TYR A 83 -20.80 38.38 -18.03
C TYR A 83 -20.99 39.74 -17.35
N TYR A 84 -20.31 39.97 -16.22
CA TYR A 84 -20.39 41.24 -15.50
C TYR A 84 -19.81 42.40 -16.32
N LEU A 85 -18.64 42.22 -16.94
CA LEU A 85 -17.97 43.26 -17.73
C LEU A 85 -18.80 43.70 -18.95
N TYR A 86 -19.49 42.77 -19.60
CA TYR A 86 -20.24 43.05 -20.84
C TYR A 86 -21.71 43.43 -20.61
N LEU A 87 -22.38 42.85 -19.61
CA LEU A 87 -23.84 42.95 -19.46
C LEU A 87 -24.30 43.72 -18.21
N VAL A 88 -23.45 43.88 -17.20
CA VAL A 88 -23.86 44.44 -15.90
C VAL A 88 -23.15 45.75 -15.56
N ALA A 89 -21.83 45.81 -15.76
CA ALA A 89 -21.00 46.93 -15.33
C ALA A 89 -21.33 48.23 -16.09
N THR A 90 -21.39 49.33 -15.35
CA THR A 90 -21.56 50.67 -15.91
C THR A 90 -20.26 51.16 -16.58
N PRO A 91 -20.33 52.09 -17.55
CA PRO A 91 -19.13 52.63 -18.20
C PRO A 91 -18.10 53.20 -17.22
N GLU A 92 -18.55 53.79 -16.11
CA GLU A 92 -17.67 54.34 -15.07
C GLU A 92 -16.99 53.27 -14.22
N GLU A 93 -17.66 52.14 -13.96
CA GLU A 93 -17.05 50.97 -13.31
C GLU A 93 -16.02 50.30 -14.22
N VAL A 94 -16.32 50.19 -15.52
CA VAL A 94 -15.41 49.61 -16.53
C VAL A 94 -14.10 50.40 -16.62
N LYS A 95 -14.17 51.74 -16.67
CA LYS A 95 -12.99 52.62 -16.67
C LYS A 95 -12.13 52.49 -15.40
N ARG A 96 -12.72 52.06 -14.28
CA ARG A 96 -12.01 51.85 -13.01
C ARG A 96 -11.63 50.38 -12.79
N SER A 97 -11.98 49.48 -13.71
CA SER A 97 -11.66 48.07 -13.60
C SER A 97 -10.15 47.86 -13.69
N ILE A 98 -9.60 47.07 -12.79
CA ILE A 98 -8.20 46.65 -12.77
C ILE A 98 -7.88 45.84 -14.03
N PHE A 99 -8.86 45.13 -14.57
CA PHE A 99 -8.72 44.32 -15.78
C PHE A 99 -8.54 45.18 -17.04
N VAL A 100 -9.20 46.35 -17.09
CA VAL A 100 -9.20 47.28 -18.24
C VAL A 100 -8.07 48.32 -18.14
N THR A 101 -7.80 48.83 -16.93
CA THR A 101 -6.82 49.91 -16.68
C THR A 101 -5.36 49.42 -16.70
N ARG A 102 -5.13 48.14 -16.46
CA ARG A 102 -3.79 47.56 -16.58
C ARG A 102 -3.47 47.44 -18.07
N HIS A 103 -2.29 47.91 -18.51
CA HIS A 103 -1.81 47.81 -19.90
C HIS A 103 -1.64 46.36 -20.38
N VAL A 104 -2.75 45.65 -20.50
CA VAL A 104 -2.87 44.37 -21.17
C VAL A 104 -2.83 44.68 -22.67
N SER A 105 -1.98 43.97 -23.40
CA SER A 105 -1.62 44.23 -24.82
C SER A 105 -2.78 44.29 -25.83
N SER A 106 -4.02 44.12 -25.38
CA SER A 106 -5.23 44.07 -26.21
C SER A 106 -6.29 45.11 -25.80
N PHE A 107 -6.04 45.89 -24.72
CA PHE A 107 -6.93 46.92 -24.21
C PHE A 107 -6.32 48.27 -24.56
N VAL A 108 -6.83 48.90 -25.62
CA VAL A 108 -6.39 50.22 -26.08
C VAL A 108 -7.54 51.20 -25.81
N ASN A 109 -7.23 52.31 -25.11
CA ASN A 109 -8.09 53.47 -24.82
C ASN A 109 -9.29 53.27 -23.87
N ASP A 110 -9.07 52.95 -22.59
CA ASP A 110 -10.05 53.06 -21.49
C ASP A 110 -11.46 52.44 -21.73
N GLU A 111 -11.59 51.61 -22.77
CA GLU A 111 -12.82 50.97 -23.21
C GLU A 111 -12.64 49.45 -23.22
N ARG A 112 -13.74 48.73 -22.98
CA ARG A 112 -13.75 47.26 -23.08
C ARG A 112 -13.59 46.84 -24.55
N PRO A 113 -12.76 45.83 -24.87
CA PRO A 113 -12.61 45.36 -26.24
C PRO A 113 -13.93 44.78 -26.76
N PRO A 114 -14.15 44.73 -28.08
CA PRO A 114 -15.28 43.99 -28.64
C PRO A 114 -15.28 42.54 -28.16
N PHE A 115 -16.45 41.98 -27.87
CA PHE A 115 -16.57 40.61 -27.36
C PHE A 115 -15.91 39.57 -28.27
N MET A 116 -15.96 39.78 -29.60
CA MET A 116 -15.28 38.91 -30.57
C MET A 116 -13.74 38.94 -30.43
N THR A 117 -13.17 40.10 -30.15
CA THR A 117 -11.73 40.25 -29.89
C THR A 117 -11.34 39.57 -28.58
N MET A 118 -12.21 39.64 -27.57
CA MET A 118 -12.01 38.92 -26.31
C MET A 118 -12.03 37.40 -26.49
N LEU A 119 -12.98 36.87 -27.26
CA LEU A 119 -13.07 35.44 -27.56
C LEU A 119 -11.83 34.89 -28.27
N GLN A 120 -11.20 35.69 -29.12
CA GLN A 120 -9.98 35.32 -29.86
C GLN A 120 -8.70 35.48 -29.05
N SER A 121 -8.77 36.05 -27.85
CA SER A 121 -7.61 36.26 -27.00
C SER A 121 -6.96 34.95 -26.56
N LEU A 122 -5.64 34.99 -26.38
CA LEU A 122 -4.84 33.83 -26.00
C LEU A 122 -5.41 33.07 -24.79
N PRO A 123 -5.77 33.73 -23.66
CA PRO A 123 -6.25 33.01 -22.48
C PRO A 123 -7.59 32.30 -22.70
N VAL A 124 -8.48 32.86 -23.53
CA VAL A 124 -9.80 32.28 -23.76
C VAL A 124 -9.70 31.00 -24.58
N TRP A 125 -9.10 31.01 -25.77
CA TRP A 125 -9.05 29.80 -26.61
C TRP A 125 -8.15 28.72 -26.01
N THR A 126 -7.05 29.10 -25.35
CA THR A 126 -6.22 28.11 -24.61
C THR A 126 -6.98 27.53 -23.42
N GLY A 127 -7.79 28.32 -22.72
CA GLY A 127 -8.68 27.85 -21.65
C GLY A 127 -9.72 26.83 -22.15
N VAL A 128 -10.31 27.08 -23.32
CA VAL A 128 -11.25 26.14 -23.98
C VAL A 128 -10.56 24.82 -24.34
N ILE A 129 -9.33 24.86 -24.86
CA ILE A 129 -8.54 23.65 -25.14
C ILE A 129 -8.26 22.87 -23.85
N LEU A 130 -7.80 23.54 -22.80
CA LEU A 130 -7.52 22.91 -21.50
C LEU A 130 -8.77 22.26 -20.91
N LEU A 131 -9.91 22.94 -20.98
CA LEU A 131 -11.19 22.41 -20.52
C LEU A 131 -11.62 21.19 -21.35
N THR A 132 -11.47 21.25 -22.68
CA THR A 132 -11.81 20.14 -23.58
C THR A 132 -10.97 18.90 -23.26
N ILE A 133 -9.66 19.05 -23.11
CA ILE A 133 -8.77 17.95 -22.70
C ILE A 133 -9.21 17.37 -21.36
N THR A 134 -9.55 18.22 -20.40
CA THR A 134 -9.98 17.80 -19.05
C THR A 134 -11.30 17.03 -19.09
N CYS A 135 -12.29 17.52 -19.85
CA CYS A 135 -13.60 16.88 -20.02
C CYS A 135 -13.52 15.52 -20.73
N ILE A 136 -12.51 15.30 -21.57
CA ILE A 136 -12.27 13.99 -22.21
C ILE A 136 -11.50 13.06 -21.26
N SER A 137 -10.38 13.53 -20.73
CA SER A 137 -9.43 12.70 -19.96
C SER A 137 -9.95 12.27 -18.58
N PHE A 138 -10.62 13.16 -17.85
CA PHE A 138 -11.00 12.89 -16.46
C PHE A 138 -12.12 11.83 -16.33
N PRO A 139 -13.24 11.89 -17.09
CA PRO A 139 -14.28 10.87 -16.98
C PRO A 139 -13.80 9.48 -17.40
N LEU A 140 -12.96 9.41 -18.43
CA LEU A 140 -12.37 8.16 -18.92
C LEU A 140 -11.38 7.55 -17.90
N ALA A 141 -10.71 8.38 -17.08
CA ALA A 141 -9.85 7.92 -15.99
C ALA A 141 -10.61 7.56 -14.71
N ALA A 142 -11.70 8.28 -14.40
CA ALA A 142 -12.46 8.11 -13.17
C ALA A 142 -13.36 6.86 -13.19
N ILE A 143 -13.93 6.51 -14.34
CA ILE A 143 -14.90 5.42 -14.47
C ILE A 143 -14.18 4.05 -14.62
N PRO A 144 -14.38 3.09 -13.70
CA PRO A 144 -13.71 1.78 -13.75
C PRO A 144 -13.95 1.01 -15.06
N LYS A 145 -15.13 1.14 -15.67
CA LYS A 145 -15.48 0.47 -16.94
C LYS A 145 -14.50 0.81 -18.07
N PHE A 146 -14.05 2.06 -18.16
CA PHE A 146 -13.08 2.47 -19.19
C PHE A 146 -11.66 2.07 -18.79
N ARG A 147 -11.26 2.34 -17.54
CA ARG A 147 -9.92 1.99 -17.05
C ARG A 147 -9.62 0.49 -17.07
N GLN A 148 -10.61 -0.37 -16.82
CA GLN A 148 -10.43 -1.82 -16.76
C GLN A 148 -10.86 -2.54 -18.05
N GLY A 149 -11.85 -2.00 -18.79
CA GLY A 149 -12.41 -2.64 -19.98
C GLY A 149 -11.87 -2.13 -21.31
N LYS A 150 -11.61 -0.82 -21.42
CA LYS A 150 -11.10 -0.16 -22.64
C LYS A 150 -9.80 0.60 -22.33
N PHE A 151 -8.77 -0.15 -21.94
CA PHE A 151 -7.54 0.41 -21.40
C PHE A 151 -6.88 1.41 -22.36
N ASN A 152 -6.92 1.16 -23.67
CA ASN A 152 -6.27 2.04 -24.65
C ASN A 152 -6.98 3.39 -24.73
N LEU A 153 -8.32 3.39 -24.72
CA LEU A 153 -9.10 4.62 -24.67
C LEU A 153 -8.78 5.43 -23.39
N PHE A 154 -8.70 4.74 -22.25
CA PHE A 154 -8.24 5.36 -21.01
C PHE A 154 -6.82 5.92 -21.15
N TRP A 155 -5.87 5.13 -21.64
CA TRP A 155 -4.45 5.50 -21.70
C TRP A 155 -4.21 6.69 -22.63
N TYR A 156 -4.70 6.65 -23.87
CA TYR A 156 -4.51 7.75 -24.83
C TYR A 156 -5.18 9.04 -24.36
N SER A 157 -6.41 8.96 -23.83
CA SER A 157 -7.09 10.14 -23.28
C SER A 157 -6.37 10.70 -22.05
N HIS A 158 -5.82 9.85 -21.18
CA HIS A 158 -5.07 10.28 -20.01
C HIS A 158 -3.69 10.87 -20.38
N MET A 159 -3.06 10.39 -21.47
CA MET A 159 -1.81 10.96 -21.98
C MET A 159 -1.97 12.36 -22.61
N LEU A 160 -3.21 12.81 -22.89
CA LEU A 160 -3.49 14.21 -23.25
C LEU A 160 -3.05 15.20 -22.15
N PHE A 161 -2.73 14.71 -20.95
CA PHE A 161 -2.10 15.51 -19.91
C PHE A 161 -0.74 16.12 -20.34
N GLY A 162 0.01 15.46 -21.22
CA GLY A 162 1.25 16.04 -21.79
C GLY A 162 0.97 17.33 -22.58
N PRO A 163 0.14 17.27 -23.65
CA PRO A 163 -0.35 18.46 -24.33
C PRO A 163 -1.00 19.51 -23.42
N PHE A 164 -1.78 19.07 -22.41
CA PHE A 164 -2.36 19.97 -21.40
C PHE A 164 -1.30 20.80 -20.68
N LEU A 165 -0.21 20.18 -20.20
CA LEU A 165 0.88 20.89 -19.53
C LEU A 165 1.58 21.91 -20.44
N ILE A 166 1.74 21.57 -21.72
CA ILE A 166 2.31 22.48 -22.73
C ILE A 166 1.42 23.70 -22.91
N VAL A 167 0.12 23.51 -23.17
CA VAL A 167 -0.84 24.61 -23.35
C VAL A 167 -0.95 25.45 -22.08
N LEU A 168 -1.00 24.83 -20.90
CA LEU A 168 -1.09 25.52 -19.62
C LEU A 168 0.14 26.40 -19.33
N SER A 169 1.33 26.01 -19.84
CA SER A 169 2.55 26.81 -19.71
C SER A 169 2.44 28.17 -20.42
N PHE A 170 1.65 28.25 -21.49
CA PHE A 170 1.43 29.48 -22.27
C PHE A 170 0.10 30.19 -21.96
N HIS A 171 -0.86 29.51 -21.32
CA HIS A 171 -2.19 30.04 -21.02
C HIS A 171 -2.17 31.41 -20.33
N GLY A 172 -1.22 31.62 -19.40
CA GLY A 172 -1.05 32.88 -18.67
C GLY A 172 -0.17 33.94 -19.36
N ALA A 173 0.33 33.72 -20.58
CA ALA A 173 1.38 34.55 -21.18
C ALA A 173 0.98 36.02 -21.39
N CYS A 174 -0.29 36.29 -21.73
CA CYS A 174 -0.81 37.66 -21.86
C CYS A 174 -0.90 38.43 -20.53
N SER A 175 -0.63 37.78 -19.40
CA SER A 175 -0.52 38.41 -18.08
C SER A 175 -1.74 39.24 -17.64
N TRP A 176 -2.95 38.84 -18.06
CA TRP A 176 -4.22 39.50 -17.75
C TRP A 176 -4.41 39.78 -16.26
N LEU A 177 -4.18 38.78 -15.41
CA LEU A 177 -4.39 38.86 -13.96
C LEU A 177 -3.11 39.18 -13.18
N ALA A 178 -1.99 38.63 -13.62
CA ALA A 178 -0.68 38.73 -13.01
C ALA A 178 0.38 38.35 -14.04
N ARG A 179 1.65 38.67 -13.77
CA ARG A 179 2.77 38.17 -14.58
C ARG A 179 2.69 36.64 -14.65
N SER A 180 2.84 36.10 -15.85
CA SER A 180 2.81 34.65 -16.07
C SER A 180 3.83 33.95 -15.17
N SER A 181 3.38 32.98 -14.39
CA SER A 181 4.22 32.10 -13.56
C SER A 181 4.06 30.62 -13.94
N SER A 182 3.16 30.28 -14.86
CA SER A 182 2.77 28.90 -15.15
C SER A 182 3.95 28.02 -15.56
N TYR A 183 4.87 28.55 -16.38
CA TYR A 183 6.07 27.84 -16.80
C TYR A 183 7.01 27.47 -15.63
N ILE A 184 7.08 28.30 -14.58
CA ILE A 184 7.94 28.05 -13.41
C ILE A 184 7.44 26.83 -12.64
N TRP A 185 6.11 26.66 -12.54
CA TRP A 185 5.49 25.53 -11.84
C TRP A 185 5.50 24.25 -12.68
N ILE A 186 5.39 24.35 -14.00
CA ILE A 186 5.16 23.21 -14.89
C ILE A 186 6.46 22.64 -15.47
N THR A 187 7.40 23.50 -15.88
CA THR A 187 8.60 23.06 -16.60
C THR A 187 9.50 22.13 -15.76
N PRO A 188 9.85 22.43 -14.50
CA PRO A 188 10.69 21.54 -13.70
C PRO A 188 10.13 20.12 -13.49
N PRO A 189 8.88 19.91 -13.01
CA PRO A 189 8.37 18.56 -12.84
C PRO A 189 8.17 17.83 -14.18
N PHE A 190 7.86 18.56 -15.26
CA PHE A 190 7.76 17.96 -16.59
C PHE A 190 9.12 17.46 -17.10
N LEU A 191 10.20 18.22 -16.89
CA LEU A 191 11.55 17.77 -17.22
C LEU A 191 11.99 16.58 -16.37
N ILE A 192 11.72 16.58 -15.06
CA ILE A 192 12.00 15.44 -14.16
C ILE A 192 11.28 14.19 -14.68
N TYR A 193 10.00 14.31 -15.03
CA TYR A 193 9.23 13.21 -15.59
C TYR A 193 9.83 12.68 -16.90
N LEU A 194 10.23 13.56 -17.82
CA LEU A 194 10.86 13.14 -19.09
C LEU A 194 12.21 12.44 -18.86
N ILE A 195 13.01 12.93 -17.92
CA ILE A 195 14.31 12.34 -17.56
C ILE A 195 14.09 10.95 -16.93
N GLU A 196 13.20 10.84 -15.94
CA GLU A 196 12.87 9.56 -15.31
C GLU A 196 12.36 8.54 -16.33
N ARG A 197 11.46 8.99 -17.22
CA ARG A 197 10.91 8.16 -18.27
C ARG A 197 11.98 7.69 -19.25
N ARG A 198 12.95 8.55 -19.61
CA ARG A 198 14.11 8.17 -20.44
C ARG A 198 15.01 7.15 -19.75
N PHE A 199 15.31 7.33 -18.46
CA PHE A 199 16.09 6.35 -17.69
C PHE A 199 15.37 5.01 -17.57
N ARG A 200 14.05 5.03 -17.34
CA ARG A 200 13.25 3.81 -17.27
C ARG A 200 13.27 3.09 -18.60
N TYR A 201 13.00 3.78 -19.72
CA TYR A 201 13.11 3.19 -21.06
C TYR A 201 14.51 2.60 -21.30
N ALA A 202 15.58 3.32 -20.98
CA ALA A 202 16.94 2.82 -21.16
C ALA A 202 17.24 1.53 -20.36
N LYS A 203 16.67 1.39 -19.16
CA LYS A 203 16.80 0.19 -18.32
C LYS A 203 15.85 -0.94 -18.74
N MET A 204 14.67 -0.59 -19.26
CA MET A 204 13.62 -1.52 -19.73
C MET A 204 13.99 -2.17 -21.06
N PHE A 205 14.68 -1.45 -21.96
CA PHE A 205 15.15 -1.99 -23.24
C PHE A 205 16.48 -2.77 -23.13
N ALA A 206 16.95 -3.06 -21.91
CA ALA A 206 18.26 -3.66 -21.71
C ALA A 206 18.34 -5.14 -22.17
N ALA A 207 17.23 -5.89 -22.12
CA ALA A 207 17.15 -7.19 -22.79
C ALA A 207 15.68 -7.61 -23.05
N PRO A 208 15.33 -8.01 -24.29
CA PRO A 208 14.09 -8.75 -24.53
C PRO A 208 14.12 -10.09 -23.79
N VAL A 209 12.96 -10.53 -23.32
CA VAL A 209 12.74 -11.82 -22.68
C VAL A 209 11.92 -12.68 -23.62
N ARG A 210 12.37 -13.91 -23.85
CA ARG A 210 11.67 -14.86 -24.71
C ARG A 210 10.55 -15.55 -23.95
N ILE A 211 9.37 -15.63 -24.56
CA ILE A 211 8.33 -16.57 -24.15
C ILE A 211 8.76 -17.96 -24.63
N MET A 212 8.99 -18.87 -23.70
CA MET A 212 9.38 -20.25 -23.98
C MET A 212 8.17 -21.11 -24.33
N GLU A 213 7.08 -20.91 -23.58
CA GLU A 213 5.84 -21.66 -23.74
C GLU A 213 4.64 -20.76 -23.38
N ALA A 214 3.52 -21.00 -24.06
CA ALA A 214 2.26 -20.35 -23.76
C ALA A 214 1.13 -21.39 -23.77
N MET A 215 0.23 -21.30 -22.81
CA MET A 215 -0.92 -22.20 -22.69
C MET A 215 -2.19 -21.36 -22.62
N GLU A 216 -3.29 -21.83 -23.20
CA GLU A 216 -4.60 -21.18 -23.14
C GLU A 216 -5.65 -22.16 -22.59
N LEU A 217 -6.38 -21.74 -21.56
CA LEU A 217 -7.46 -22.51 -20.93
C LEU A 217 -8.50 -21.58 -20.31
N ASP A 218 -9.79 -21.84 -20.52
CA ASP A 218 -10.92 -21.06 -19.96
C ASP A 218 -10.77 -19.53 -20.13
N GLY A 219 -10.31 -19.08 -21.30
CA GLY A 219 -10.06 -17.67 -21.61
C GLY A 219 -8.96 -17.01 -20.76
N THR A 220 -8.06 -17.82 -20.20
CA THR A 220 -6.86 -17.43 -19.47
C THR A 220 -5.64 -17.93 -20.23
N ILE A 221 -4.59 -17.11 -20.29
CA ILE A 221 -3.33 -17.43 -20.94
C ILE A 221 -2.26 -17.52 -19.86
N ALA A 222 -1.52 -18.62 -19.82
CA ALA A 222 -0.28 -18.74 -19.06
C ALA A 222 0.90 -18.48 -19.99
N LEU A 223 1.81 -17.60 -19.61
CA LEU A 223 3.07 -17.37 -20.32
C LEU A 223 4.23 -17.83 -19.44
N PHE A 224 5.06 -18.71 -19.97
CA PHE A 224 6.31 -19.18 -19.36
C PHE A 224 7.46 -18.52 -20.09
N MET A 225 8.23 -17.71 -19.37
CA MET A 225 9.26 -16.82 -19.92
C MET A 225 10.62 -17.16 -19.33
N GLU A 226 11.67 -16.88 -20.09
CA GLU A 226 13.04 -17.01 -19.61
C GLU A 226 13.26 -16.11 -18.39
N LYS A 227 13.89 -16.64 -17.33
CA LYS A 227 14.21 -15.86 -16.13
C LYS A 227 15.46 -15.01 -16.37
N PRO A 228 15.37 -13.66 -16.33
CA PRO A 228 16.54 -12.81 -16.57
C PRO A 228 17.62 -13.04 -15.51
N ARG A 229 18.89 -12.89 -15.92
CA ARG A 229 20.03 -13.01 -14.99
C ARG A 229 19.89 -11.97 -13.88
N ARG A 230 20.02 -12.41 -12.61
CA ARG A 230 19.85 -11.59 -11.39
C ARG A 230 18.42 -11.07 -11.16
N PHE A 231 17.41 -11.74 -11.72
CA PHE A 231 16.01 -11.46 -11.40
C PHE A 231 15.62 -12.20 -10.10
N GLU A 232 15.86 -11.56 -8.96
CA GLU A 232 15.52 -12.06 -7.62
C GLU A 232 14.19 -11.49 -7.17
N TYR A 233 13.26 -12.37 -6.77
CA TYR A 233 11.93 -12.00 -6.28
C TYR A 233 11.48 -12.93 -5.15
N ARG A 234 10.39 -12.56 -4.46
CA ARG A 234 9.76 -13.38 -3.42
C ARG A 234 8.36 -13.81 -3.87
N PRO A 235 7.80 -14.90 -3.30
CA PRO A 235 6.46 -15.34 -3.65
C PRO A 235 5.42 -14.24 -3.40
N GLY A 236 4.42 -14.18 -4.28
CA GLY A 236 3.36 -13.15 -4.22
C GLY A 236 3.74 -11.78 -4.79
N MET A 237 4.99 -11.56 -5.22
CA MET A 237 5.36 -10.34 -5.97
C MET A 237 4.72 -10.31 -7.37
N TYR A 238 4.61 -9.11 -7.95
CA TYR A 238 4.14 -8.93 -9.33
C TYR A 238 5.17 -8.20 -10.19
N LEU A 239 4.99 -8.26 -11.51
CA LEU A 239 5.81 -7.55 -12.50
C LEU A 239 4.93 -6.85 -13.54
N PHE A 240 5.52 -5.98 -14.34
CA PHE A 240 4.90 -5.40 -15.52
C PHE A 240 5.47 -6.06 -16.77
N ILE A 241 4.59 -6.40 -17.72
CA ILE A 241 4.97 -6.94 -19.03
C ILE A 241 4.60 -5.97 -20.15
N ASN A 242 5.45 -5.89 -21.17
CA ASN A 242 5.20 -5.21 -22.44
C ASN A 242 5.45 -6.17 -23.62
N CYS A 243 4.60 -6.10 -24.64
CA CYS A 243 4.76 -6.83 -25.89
C CYS A 243 4.76 -5.83 -27.06
N PRO A 244 5.93 -5.52 -27.65
CA PRO A 244 6.04 -4.50 -28.70
C PRO A 244 5.23 -4.79 -29.96
N LEU A 245 4.97 -6.08 -30.24
CA LEU A 245 4.12 -6.50 -31.35
C LEU A 245 2.68 -5.96 -31.20
N LEU A 246 2.19 -5.84 -29.97
CA LEU A 246 0.88 -5.28 -29.66
C LEU A 246 0.94 -3.78 -29.47
N SER A 247 1.87 -3.33 -28.62
CA SER A 247 2.08 -1.93 -28.29
C SER A 247 3.46 -1.74 -27.67
N SER A 248 4.25 -0.82 -28.21
CA SER A 248 5.57 -0.46 -27.68
C SER A 248 5.51 0.42 -26.43
N HIS A 249 4.31 0.79 -25.97
CA HIS A 249 4.12 1.78 -24.89
C HIS A 249 3.26 1.28 -23.74
N GLU A 250 2.48 0.22 -23.93
CA GLU A 250 1.56 -0.31 -22.91
C GLU A 250 2.27 -1.34 -22.01
N TRP A 251 2.17 -1.13 -20.69
CA TRP A 251 2.75 -2.01 -19.68
C TRP A 251 1.65 -2.47 -18.73
N HIS A 252 1.53 -3.78 -18.54
CA HIS A 252 0.45 -4.39 -17.78
C HIS A 252 0.98 -5.15 -16.57
N PRO A 253 0.44 -4.91 -15.35
CA PRO A 253 0.86 -5.63 -14.16
C PRO A 253 0.25 -7.03 -14.11
N PHE A 254 1.07 -8.03 -13.79
CA PHE A 254 0.62 -9.39 -13.51
C PHE A 254 1.44 -9.99 -12.36
N THR A 255 0.76 -10.69 -11.46
CA THR A 255 1.39 -11.45 -10.39
C THR A 255 2.26 -12.56 -10.96
N ILE A 256 3.44 -12.74 -10.38
CA ILE A 256 4.34 -13.83 -10.75
C ILE A 256 3.78 -15.11 -10.15
N SER A 257 3.41 -16.07 -10.99
CA SER A 257 2.81 -17.35 -10.58
C SER A 257 3.84 -18.47 -10.38
N SER A 258 5.06 -18.29 -10.90
CA SER A 258 6.20 -19.18 -10.63
C SER A 258 6.77 -18.95 -9.24
N ALA A 259 7.48 -19.95 -8.70
CA ALA A 259 8.25 -19.80 -7.47
C ALA A 259 9.63 -19.18 -7.74
N PRO A 260 10.23 -18.49 -6.76
CA PRO A 260 11.60 -17.98 -6.86
C PRO A 260 12.64 -19.05 -7.21
N GLY A 261 12.41 -20.31 -6.83
CA GLY A 261 13.26 -21.47 -7.18
C GLY A 261 13.18 -21.88 -8.66
N ASP A 262 12.11 -21.52 -9.38
CA ASP A 262 11.92 -21.93 -10.77
C ASP A 262 12.98 -21.28 -11.70
N ASN A 263 13.37 -22.03 -12.73
CA ASN A 263 14.28 -21.57 -13.79
C ASN A 263 13.59 -20.68 -14.84
N TYR A 264 12.30 -20.44 -14.67
CA TYR A 264 11.46 -19.61 -15.54
C TYR A 264 10.67 -18.60 -14.71
N ILE A 265 10.07 -17.63 -15.39
CA ILE A 265 9.06 -16.73 -14.81
C ILE A 265 7.75 -17.03 -15.50
N SER A 266 6.70 -17.32 -14.73
CA SER A 266 5.36 -17.47 -15.29
C SER A 266 4.39 -16.41 -14.79
N ILE A 267 3.47 -16.06 -15.68
CA ILE A 267 2.30 -15.22 -15.35
C ILE A 267 1.05 -15.89 -15.93
N HIS A 268 -0.09 -15.73 -15.24
CA HIS A 268 -1.38 -16.13 -15.79
C HIS A 268 -2.27 -14.90 -15.92
N MET A 269 -2.77 -14.66 -17.12
CA MET A 269 -3.58 -13.49 -17.44
C MET A 269 -4.93 -13.89 -18.02
N ARG A 270 -6.01 -13.30 -17.51
CA ARG A 270 -7.34 -13.49 -18.09
C ARG A 270 -7.53 -12.57 -19.30
N ALA A 271 -8.08 -13.08 -20.40
CA ALA A 271 -8.37 -12.33 -21.62
C ALA A 271 -9.61 -11.42 -21.48
N CYS A 272 -9.56 -10.41 -20.59
CA CYS A 272 -10.70 -9.55 -20.26
C CYS A 272 -10.66 -8.16 -20.90
N GLY A 273 -9.48 -7.54 -21.02
CA GLY A 273 -9.27 -6.23 -21.62
C GLY A 273 -8.73 -6.29 -23.05
N ASP A 274 -8.67 -5.13 -23.72
CA ASP A 274 -8.23 -5.00 -25.11
C ASP A 274 -6.83 -5.61 -25.34
N TRP A 275 -5.84 -5.21 -24.54
CA TRP A 275 -4.47 -5.73 -24.63
C TRP A 275 -4.38 -7.22 -24.35
N THR A 276 -5.02 -7.70 -23.28
CA THR A 276 -5.00 -9.13 -22.91
C THR A 276 -5.70 -10.01 -23.95
N LYS A 277 -6.76 -9.51 -24.60
CA LYS A 277 -7.43 -10.21 -25.71
C LYS A 277 -6.58 -10.19 -26.98
N ALA A 278 -5.86 -9.11 -27.24
CA ALA A 278 -4.95 -9.03 -28.36
C ALA A 278 -3.77 -10.00 -28.16
N MET A 279 -3.23 -10.08 -26.94
CA MET A 279 -2.21 -11.07 -26.57
C MET A 279 -2.74 -12.50 -26.75
N ALA A 280 -3.98 -12.80 -26.34
CA ALA A 280 -4.63 -14.09 -26.59
C ALA A 280 -4.58 -14.48 -28.08
N ARG A 281 -5.01 -13.55 -28.95
CA ARG A 281 -5.01 -13.79 -30.40
C ARG A 281 -3.60 -14.00 -30.96
N VAL A 282 -2.62 -13.23 -30.50
CA VAL A 282 -1.23 -13.40 -30.93
C VAL A 282 -0.70 -14.78 -30.55
N ILE A 283 -0.98 -15.24 -29.32
CA ILE A 283 -0.58 -16.59 -28.88
C ILE A 283 -1.32 -17.67 -29.69
N ALA A 284 -2.62 -17.51 -29.92
CA ALA A 284 -3.39 -18.43 -30.75
C ALA A 284 -2.86 -18.52 -32.20
N ASP A 285 -2.53 -17.38 -32.82
CA ASP A 285 -1.91 -17.31 -34.15
C ASP A 285 -0.53 -17.97 -34.16
N CYS A 286 0.27 -17.79 -33.09
CA CYS A 286 1.56 -18.47 -32.94
C CYS A 286 1.40 -19.99 -32.91
N HIS A 287 0.40 -20.50 -32.17
CA HIS A 287 0.10 -21.93 -32.09
C HIS A 287 -0.36 -22.48 -33.45
N GLU A 288 -1.29 -21.80 -34.13
CA GLU A 288 -1.83 -22.22 -35.42
C GLU A 288 -0.73 -22.29 -36.49
N ARG A 289 0.11 -21.28 -36.55
CA ARG A 289 1.17 -21.16 -37.57
C ARG A 289 2.47 -21.86 -37.19
N LYS A 290 2.57 -22.40 -35.97
CA LYS A 290 3.80 -22.99 -35.40
C LYS A 290 5.02 -22.08 -35.51
N VAL A 291 4.81 -20.79 -35.27
CA VAL A 291 5.87 -19.76 -35.27
C VAL A 291 6.32 -19.46 -33.85
N LEU A 292 7.49 -18.85 -33.72
CA LEU A 292 8.00 -18.40 -32.43
C LEU A 292 7.08 -17.32 -31.82
N TYR A 293 6.98 -17.34 -30.50
CA TYR A 293 6.29 -16.30 -29.74
C TYR A 293 7.02 -14.96 -29.84
N PRO A 294 6.30 -13.83 -29.73
CA PRO A 294 6.94 -12.52 -29.70
C PRO A 294 7.82 -12.36 -28.46
N ASP A 295 8.91 -11.61 -28.61
CA ASP A 295 9.69 -11.15 -27.47
C ASP A 295 8.88 -10.16 -26.62
N VAL A 296 9.07 -10.25 -25.31
CA VAL A 296 8.42 -9.38 -24.33
C VAL A 296 9.46 -8.66 -23.46
N TYR A 297 9.07 -7.57 -22.82
CA TYR A 297 9.91 -6.86 -21.86
C TYR A 297 9.28 -6.91 -20.48
N LEU A 298 10.12 -7.06 -19.46
CA LEU A 298 9.71 -7.17 -18.05
C LEU A 298 10.21 -5.98 -17.24
N ASP A 299 9.38 -5.45 -16.34
CA ASP A 299 9.73 -4.42 -15.36
C ASP A 299 9.24 -4.87 -13.96
N GLY A 300 10.18 -5.06 -13.03
CA GLY A 300 9.91 -5.63 -11.72
C GLY A 300 11.15 -6.28 -11.10
N PRO A 301 11.00 -6.99 -9.98
CA PRO A 301 9.73 -7.30 -9.29
C PRO A 301 9.23 -6.15 -8.39
N VAL A 302 7.93 -6.19 -8.05
CA VAL A 302 7.27 -5.24 -7.15
C VAL A 302 6.59 -6.00 -6.00
N GLY A 303 6.76 -5.49 -4.78
CA GLY A 303 6.19 -6.09 -3.56
C GLY A 303 4.67 -5.99 -3.46
N ALA A 304 4.07 -6.90 -2.70
CA ALA A 304 2.62 -7.00 -2.47
C ALA A 304 2.32 -7.42 -1.01
N PRO A 305 1.15 -7.07 -0.43
CA PRO A 305 0.82 -7.42 0.96
C PRO A 305 0.84 -8.93 1.25
N THR A 306 0.55 -9.77 0.25
CA THR A 306 0.61 -11.23 0.35
C THR A 306 1.97 -11.75 0.80
N GLN A 307 3.03 -10.96 0.70
CA GLN A 307 4.35 -11.32 1.18
C GLN A 307 4.43 -11.50 2.70
N ASP A 308 3.51 -10.94 3.47
CA ASP A 308 3.54 -11.01 4.94
C ASP A 308 3.02 -12.34 5.51
N TYR A 309 2.62 -13.29 4.66
CA TYR A 309 2.17 -14.64 5.06
C TYR A 309 3.17 -15.38 5.97
N HIS A 310 4.47 -15.16 5.80
CA HIS A 310 5.53 -15.77 6.60
C HIS A 310 5.53 -15.35 8.09
N ARG A 311 4.74 -14.33 8.47
CA ARG A 311 4.63 -13.86 9.85
C ARG A 311 3.69 -14.72 10.70
N TYR A 312 2.73 -15.39 10.07
CA TYR A 312 1.69 -16.16 10.76
C TYR A 312 2.03 -17.65 10.81
N LYS A 313 1.62 -18.33 11.89
CA LYS A 313 1.67 -19.80 11.98
C LYS A 313 0.52 -20.43 11.21
N THR A 314 -0.65 -19.82 11.30
CA THR A 314 -1.88 -20.25 10.65
C THR A 314 -2.29 -19.22 9.62
N VAL A 315 -2.46 -19.65 8.36
CA VAL A 315 -2.72 -18.76 7.22
C VAL A 315 -3.97 -19.24 6.48
N ILE A 316 -4.87 -18.32 6.14
CA ILE A 316 -5.99 -18.57 5.23
C ILE A 316 -5.76 -17.79 3.93
N CYS A 317 -5.43 -18.50 2.86
CA CYS A 317 -5.24 -17.97 1.52
C CYS A 317 -6.52 -18.13 0.70
N VAL A 318 -7.12 -17.02 0.26
CA VAL A 318 -8.37 -17.03 -0.52
C VAL A 318 -8.15 -16.45 -1.91
N GLY A 319 -8.17 -17.32 -2.93
CA GLY A 319 -8.02 -16.96 -4.34
C GLY A 319 -9.36 -16.94 -5.09
N GLY A 320 -9.69 -15.83 -5.75
CA GLY A 320 -10.87 -15.71 -6.60
C GLY A 320 -10.53 -15.71 -8.10
N GLY A 321 -10.88 -16.78 -8.83
CA GLY A 321 -10.54 -16.93 -10.25
C GLY A 321 -9.03 -16.89 -10.46
N ILE A 322 -8.55 -15.95 -11.29
CA ILE A 322 -7.11 -15.75 -11.55
C ILE A 322 -6.34 -15.13 -10.36
N GLY A 323 -7.06 -14.61 -9.36
CA GLY A 323 -6.47 -14.14 -8.10
C GLY A 323 -5.83 -15.26 -7.26
N VAL A 324 -5.84 -16.50 -7.76
CA VAL A 324 -5.09 -17.63 -7.22
C VAL A 324 -3.57 -17.52 -7.44
N THR A 325 -3.14 -16.76 -8.45
CA THR A 325 -1.73 -16.66 -8.88
C THR A 325 -0.70 -16.32 -7.79
N PRO A 326 -0.91 -15.36 -6.86
CA PRO A 326 0.05 -15.12 -5.77
C PRO A 326 0.18 -16.34 -4.85
N PHE A 327 -0.93 -17.02 -4.58
CA PHE A 327 -0.95 -18.20 -3.72
C PHE A 327 -0.35 -19.42 -4.41
N ALA A 328 -0.51 -19.56 -5.72
CA ALA A 328 0.18 -20.58 -6.48
C ALA A 328 1.71 -20.43 -6.40
N SER A 329 2.22 -19.19 -6.48
CA SER A 329 3.65 -18.91 -6.28
C SER A 329 4.11 -19.29 -4.88
N ILE A 330 3.31 -18.99 -3.85
CA ILE A 330 3.57 -19.39 -2.46
C ILE A 330 3.59 -20.91 -2.34
N LEU A 331 2.56 -21.60 -2.82
CA LEU A 331 2.44 -23.06 -2.74
C LEU A 331 3.60 -23.77 -3.44
N LYS A 332 4.00 -23.31 -4.63
CA LYS A 332 5.18 -23.82 -5.34
C LYS A 332 6.47 -23.60 -4.56
N ASP A 333 6.64 -22.43 -3.95
CA ASP A 333 7.81 -22.13 -3.10
C ASP A 333 7.88 -23.06 -1.89
N VAL A 334 6.72 -23.38 -1.28
CA VAL A 334 6.64 -24.36 -0.20
C VAL A 334 7.02 -25.76 -0.67
N VAL A 335 6.55 -26.19 -1.86
CA VAL A 335 6.94 -27.48 -2.44
C VAL A 335 8.45 -27.56 -2.67
N HIS A 336 9.06 -26.54 -3.28
CA HIS A 336 10.52 -26.47 -3.46
C HIS A 336 11.27 -26.57 -2.14
N LEU A 337 10.82 -25.82 -1.12
CA LEU A 337 11.40 -25.91 0.23
C LEU A 337 11.27 -27.33 0.82
N TRP A 338 10.15 -28.01 0.59
CA TRP A 338 9.97 -29.38 1.07
C TRP A 338 10.84 -30.38 0.30
N GLU A 339 11.02 -30.20 -1.01
CA GLU A 339 11.90 -31.04 -1.83
C GLU A 339 13.36 -30.89 -1.40
N ASP A 340 13.84 -29.66 -1.23
CA ASP A 340 15.21 -29.36 -0.80
C ASP A 340 15.54 -29.93 0.58
N ASN A 341 14.54 -30.03 1.46
CA ASN A 341 14.70 -30.54 2.82
C ASN A 341 14.14 -31.97 3.01
N ARG A 342 13.86 -32.68 1.92
CA ARG A 342 13.38 -34.06 1.95
C ARG A 342 14.53 -35.02 2.23
N CYS A 343 14.39 -35.85 3.27
CA CYS A 343 15.34 -36.94 3.51
C CYS A 343 15.18 -38.03 2.45
N LEU A 344 16.21 -38.26 1.62
CA LEU A 344 16.22 -39.29 0.56
C LEU A 344 15.95 -40.71 1.08
N ASN A 345 16.24 -40.99 2.35
CA ASN A 345 16.18 -42.34 2.90
C ASN A 345 14.82 -42.71 3.51
N CYS A 346 14.08 -41.74 4.08
CA CYS A 346 12.78 -41.99 4.73
C CYS A 346 11.64 -41.14 4.18
N ASN A 347 11.91 -40.30 3.17
CA ASN A 347 10.96 -39.36 2.56
C ASN A 347 10.32 -38.37 3.55
N HIS A 348 10.90 -38.21 4.74
CA HIS A 348 10.44 -37.24 5.73
C HIS A 348 11.02 -35.86 5.39
N VAL A 349 10.16 -34.84 5.36
CA VAL A 349 10.53 -33.45 5.12
C VAL A 349 10.97 -32.83 6.44
N ARG A 350 12.19 -32.28 6.50
CA ARG A 350 12.67 -31.56 7.68
C ARG A 350 12.46 -30.07 7.49
N HIS A 351 11.43 -29.50 8.11
CA HIS A 351 11.16 -28.07 7.93
C HIS A 351 12.34 -27.21 8.41
N PRO A 352 12.83 -26.27 7.58
CA PRO A 352 13.87 -25.34 8.01
C PRO A 352 13.31 -24.41 9.09
N SER A 353 14.16 -23.92 9.98
CA SER A 353 13.74 -23.00 11.06
C SER A 353 13.10 -21.70 10.57
N SER A 354 13.31 -21.35 9.30
CA SER A 354 12.66 -20.21 8.63
C SER A 354 11.20 -20.47 8.25
N PHE A 355 10.74 -21.73 8.17
CA PHE A 355 9.37 -22.09 7.82
C PHE A 355 8.51 -22.11 9.08
N LYS A 356 7.76 -21.01 9.31
CA LYS A 356 6.93 -20.82 10.51
C LYS A 356 5.51 -21.37 10.39
N ILE A 357 5.06 -21.64 9.17
CA ILE A 357 3.67 -22.01 8.90
C ILE A 357 3.43 -23.43 9.40
N GLN A 358 2.47 -23.58 10.30
CA GLN A 358 2.03 -24.87 10.85
C GLN A 358 0.76 -25.34 10.15
N LYS A 359 -0.10 -24.41 9.73
CA LYS A 359 -1.34 -24.72 9.01
C LYS A 359 -1.64 -23.64 7.96
N LEU A 360 -1.97 -24.07 6.74
CA LEU A 360 -2.34 -23.21 5.63
C LEU A 360 -3.64 -23.72 5.02
N TYR A 361 -4.71 -22.94 5.15
CA TYR A 361 -5.97 -23.17 4.47
C TYR A 361 -5.97 -22.43 3.15
N PHE A 362 -6.09 -23.16 2.05
CA PHE A 362 -6.12 -22.60 0.72
C PHE A 362 -7.51 -22.78 0.11
N HIS A 363 -8.28 -21.70 0.03
CA HIS A 363 -9.60 -21.69 -0.59
C HIS A 363 -9.53 -21.06 -1.97
N TRP A 364 -9.79 -21.86 -3.01
CA TRP A 364 -9.84 -21.39 -4.38
C TRP A 364 -11.27 -21.41 -4.93
N VAL A 365 -11.80 -20.23 -5.25
CA VAL A 365 -13.14 -20.07 -5.79
C VAL A 365 -13.08 -19.76 -7.28
N THR A 366 -13.59 -20.65 -8.11
CA THR A 366 -13.64 -20.47 -9.57
C THR A 366 -15.03 -20.75 -10.14
N ARG A 367 -15.25 -20.43 -11.43
CA ARG A 367 -16.50 -20.68 -12.17
C ARG A 367 -16.36 -21.82 -13.19
N GLY A 368 -15.19 -21.98 -13.79
CA GLY A 368 -14.90 -23.04 -14.75
C GLY A 368 -14.16 -24.19 -14.08
N GLN A 369 -14.54 -25.42 -14.42
CA GLN A 369 -13.85 -26.63 -13.96
C GLN A 369 -12.46 -26.71 -14.57
N GLU A 370 -12.32 -26.35 -15.85
CA GLU A 370 -11.03 -26.32 -16.56
C GLU A 370 -10.00 -25.43 -15.83
N SER A 371 -10.43 -24.31 -15.26
CA SER A 371 -9.54 -23.45 -14.48
C SER A 371 -8.81 -24.20 -13.34
N LEU A 372 -9.34 -25.30 -12.82
CA LEU A 372 -8.73 -26.07 -11.72
C LEU A 372 -7.45 -26.81 -12.13
N SER A 373 -7.23 -27.07 -13.43
CA SER A 373 -6.05 -27.79 -13.89
C SER A 373 -4.77 -26.95 -13.93
N TRP A 374 -4.88 -25.61 -13.84
CA TRP A 374 -3.72 -24.71 -13.92
C TRP A 374 -2.60 -25.02 -12.91
N PHE A 375 -2.97 -25.52 -11.74
CA PHE A 375 -2.04 -25.83 -10.66
C PHE A 375 -2.13 -27.30 -10.23
N GLU A 376 -2.67 -28.17 -11.11
CA GLU A 376 -2.86 -29.60 -10.81
C GLU A 376 -1.58 -30.28 -10.34
N GLU A 377 -0.47 -30.06 -11.04
CA GLU A 377 0.82 -30.65 -10.69
C GLU A 377 1.26 -30.26 -9.26
N THR A 378 1.23 -28.96 -8.95
CA THR A 378 1.59 -28.44 -7.63
C THR A 378 0.67 -28.99 -6.54
N MET A 379 -0.63 -29.09 -6.81
CA MET A 379 -1.60 -29.60 -5.83
C MET A 379 -1.42 -31.10 -5.58
N ASN A 380 -1.11 -31.88 -6.63
CA ASN A 380 -0.79 -33.29 -6.51
C ASN A 380 0.53 -33.53 -5.75
N GLN A 381 1.56 -32.70 -5.99
CA GLN A 381 2.82 -32.74 -5.24
C GLN A 381 2.59 -32.44 -3.75
N ILE A 382 1.80 -31.41 -3.44
CA ILE A 382 1.42 -31.10 -2.06
C ILE A 382 0.71 -32.29 -1.43
N ALA A 383 -0.26 -32.89 -2.10
CA ALA A 383 -1.00 -34.01 -1.53
C ALA A 383 -0.14 -35.26 -1.29
N GLU A 384 0.89 -35.49 -2.11
CA GLU A 384 1.85 -36.59 -1.91
C GLU A 384 2.85 -36.31 -0.78
N MET A 385 3.34 -35.08 -0.69
CA MET A 385 4.42 -34.70 0.23
C MET A 385 3.90 -34.30 1.62
N ASP A 386 2.69 -33.75 1.71
CA ASP A 386 2.10 -33.25 2.95
C ASP A 386 1.55 -34.38 3.82
N ARG A 387 2.44 -34.99 4.60
CA ARG A 387 2.09 -36.04 5.56
C ARG A 387 1.41 -35.51 6.82
N ASP A 388 1.78 -34.30 7.24
CA ASP A 388 1.36 -33.71 8.51
C ASP A 388 0.10 -32.84 8.38
N ASN A 389 -0.49 -32.79 7.18
CA ASN A 389 -1.70 -32.02 6.87
C ASN A 389 -1.52 -30.51 7.10
N VAL A 390 -0.32 -30.01 6.80
CA VAL A 390 0.06 -28.60 6.90
C VAL A 390 -0.74 -27.76 5.92
N ILE A 391 -0.98 -28.25 4.70
CA ILE A 391 -1.69 -27.51 3.66
C ILE A 391 -3.03 -28.18 3.38
N GLU A 392 -4.12 -27.47 3.67
CA GLU A 392 -5.46 -27.91 3.38
C GLU A 392 -6.06 -27.13 2.22
N THR A 393 -6.37 -27.83 1.14
CA THR A 393 -6.82 -27.20 -0.10
C THR A 393 -8.30 -27.44 -0.34
N HIS A 394 -9.08 -26.36 -0.44
CA HIS A 394 -10.51 -26.38 -0.73
C HIS A 394 -10.79 -25.68 -2.05
N GLN A 395 -11.38 -26.41 -2.99
CA GLN A 395 -11.76 -25.87 -4.29
C GLN A 395 -13.28 -25.69 -4.36
N TYR A 396 -13.74 -24.58 -4.92
CA TYR A 396 -15.15 -24.24 -5.00
C TYR A 396 -15.54 -23.89 -6.43
N LEU A 397 -16.45 -24.70 -7.00
CA LEU A 397 -17.02 -24.46 -8.33
C LEU A 397 -18.33 -23.69 -8.19
N SER A 398 -18.23 -22.37 -8.26
CA SER A 398 -19.32 -21.43 -7.93
C SER A 398 -20.45 -21.35 -8.97
N SER A 399 -20.27 -21.94 -10.16
CA SER A 399 -21.26 -21.98 -11.25
C SER A 399 -22.39 -22.98 -11.00
N LEU A 400 -22.14 -24.03 -10.21
CA LEU A 400 -23.08 -25.12 -9.94
C LEU A 400 -23.88 -24.88 -8.64
N LYS A 401 -24.54 -23.72 -8.52
CA LYS A 401 -25.42 -23.45 -7.38
C LYS A 401 -26.85 -23.91 -7.68
N GLY A 402 -27.34 -24.90 -6.94
CA GLY A 402 -28.78 -25.21 -6.88
C GLY A 402 -29.37 -25.90 -8.12
N SER A 403 -28.58 -26.61 -8.93
CA SER A 403 -29.15 -27.54 -9.90
C SER A 403 -29.66 -28.78 -9.15
N GLU A 404 -30.82 -29.33 -9.56
CA GLU A 404 -31.43 -30.55 -8.99
C GLU A 404 -30.45 -31.75 -8.90
N ASN A 405 -29.34 -31.70 -9.64
CA ASN A 405 -28.33 -32.75 -9.73
C ASN A 405 -27.11 -32.58 -8.79
N THR A 406 -27.03 -31.50 -7.98
CA THR A 406 -25.83 -31.23 -7.15
C THR A 406 -25.58 -32.33 -6.10
N SER A 407 -26.66 -32.87 -5.51
CA SER A 407 -26.58 -33.96 -4.54
C SER A 407 -26.14 -35.28 -5.18
N GLN A 408 -26.62 -35.57 -6.39
CA GLN A 408 -26.24 -36.75 -7.16
C GLN A 408 -24.78 -36.68 -7.60
N LEU A 409 -24.32 -35.51 -8.07
CA LEU A 409 -22.92 -35.27 -8.42
C LEU A 409 -22.01 -35.44 -7.21
N LYS A 410 -22.43 -34.98 -6.03
CA LYS A 410 -21.67 -35.18 -4.79
C LYS A 410 -21.57 -36.65 -4.39
N MET A 411 -22.68 -37.40 -4.42
CA MET A 411 -22.64 -38.84 -4.14
C MET A 411 -21.74 -39.59 -5.12
N PHE A 412 -21.78 -39.23 -6.40
CA PHE A 412 -20.92 -39.83 -7.41
C PHE A 412 -19.44 -39.47 -7.21
N GLN A 413 -19.15 -38.21 -6.88
CA GLN A 413 -17.81 -37.74 -6.56
C GLN A 413 -17.22 -38.48 -5.35
N GLU A 414 -17.99 -38.65 -4.28
CA GLU A 414 -17.60 -39.40 -3.08
C GLU A 414 -17.31 -40.88 -3.43
N PHE A 415 -18.17 -41.52 -4.23
CA PHE A 415 -17.96 -42.89 -4.70
C PHE A 415 -16.68 -43.04 -5.55
N VAL A 416 -16.46 -42.15 -6.53
CA VAL A 416 -15.25 -42.20 -7.37
C VAL A 416 -13.99 -41.99 -6.53
N HIS A 417 -14.04 -41.07 -5.58
CA HIS A 417 -12.92 -40.80 -4.68
C HIS A 417 -12.59 -41.98 -3.78
N GLU A 418 -13.61 -42.66 -3.23
CA GLU A 418 -13.40 -43.87 -2.42
C GLU A 418 -12.76 -45.01 -3.24
N GLN A 419 -13.10 -45.15 -4.52
CA GLN A 419 -12.57 -46.21 -5.38
C GLN A 419 -11.18 -45.89 -5.95
N THR A 420 -10.88 -44.61 -6.22
CA THR A 420 -9.70 -44.21 -7.01
C THR A 420 -8.71 -43.30 -6.27
N GLY A 421 -9.11 -42.71 -5.13
CA GLY A 421 -8.37 -41.66 -4.45
C GLY A 421 -8.38 -40.31 -5.15
N LYS A 422 -9.08 -40.19 -6.30
CA LYS A 422 -9.13 -38.98 -7.13
C LYS A 422 -10.44 -38.24 -6.97
N ASP A 423 -10.36 -36.92 -6.92
CA ASP A 423 -11.55 -36.09 -7.04
C ASP A 423 -12.06 -36.09 -8.49
N PHE A 424 -13.31 -36.52 -8.69
CA PHE A 424 -13.94 -36.57 -10.01
C PHE A 424 -13.98 -35.21 -10.73
N VAL A 425 -14.11 -34.12 -9.97
CA VAL A 425 -14.27 -32.77 -10.54
C VAL A 425 -12.93 -32.17 -10.93
N SER A 426 -11.97 -32.13 -10.01
CA SER A 426 -10.67 -31.51 -10.26
C SER A 426 -9.66 -32.46 -10.93
N GLY A 427 -9.88 -33.78 -10.86
CA GLY A 427 -8.91 -34.79 -11.31
C GLY A 427 -7.76 -35.05 -10.31
N LEU A 428 -7.71 -34.29 -9.22
CA LEU A 428 -6.58 -34.27 -8.28
C LEU A 428 -6.59 -35.46 -7.32
N ASN A 429 -5.39 -35.89 -6.94
CA ASN A 429 -5.16 -36.79 -5.81
C ASN A 429 -5.25 -35.98 -4.49
N THR A 430 -6.39 -35.35 -4.22
CA THR A 430 -6.57 -34.47 -3.05
C THR A 430 -7.23 -35.21 -1.90
N LYS A 431 -6.87 -34.87 -0.66
CA LYS A 431 -7.58 -35.33 0.54
C LYS A 431 -8.99 -34.76 0.60
N GLN A 432 -9.18 -33.52 0.11
CA GLN A 432 -10.45 -32.79 0.17
C GLN A 432 -11.12 -32.68 -1.19
N LEU A 433 -12.41 -33.04 -1.25
CA LEU A 433 -13.22 -32.99 -2.45
C LEU A 433 -13.56 -31.55 -2.87
N THR A 434 -13.65 -31.31 -4.18
CA THR A 434 -14.13 -30.04 -4.72
C THR A 434 -15.58 -29.79 -4.29
N HIS A 435 -15.84 -28.62 -3.73
CA HIS A 435 -17.16 -28.20 -3.30
C HIS A 435 -17.96 -27.57 -4.46
N PHE A 436 -19.25 -27.90 -4.53
CA PHE A 436 -20.19 -27.27 -5.46
C PHE A 436 -20.85 -26.04 -4.81
N GLY A 437 -20.77 -24.89 -5.48
CA GLY A 437 -21.34 -23.62 -5.00
C GLY A 437 -20.31 -22.66 -4.41
N ARG A 438 -20.80 -21.68 -3.64
CA ARG A 438 -19.94 -20.69 -2.99
C ARG A 438 -19.53 -21.18 -1.60
N PRO A 439 -18.34 -20.83 -1.10
CA PRO A 439 -17.94 -21.12 0.27
C PRO A 439 -18.92 -20.53 1.28
N ASP A 440 -19.23 -21.29 2.31
CA ASP A 440 -19.90 -20.78 3.50
C ASP A 440 -18.83 -20.19 4.44
N TRP A 441 -18.55 -18.90 4.26
CA TRP A 441 -17.52 -18.22 5.05
C TRP A 441 -17.84 -18.17 6.54
N ASP A 442 -19.11 -18.16 6.92
CA ASP A 442 -19.50 -18.21 8.33
C ASP A 442 -19.13 -19.55 8.96
N LYS A 443 -19.38 -20.64 8.23
CA LYS A 443 -18.96 -21.97 8.65
C LYS A 443 -17.43 -22.10 8.69
N ILE A 444 -16.73 -21.71 7.63
CA ILE A 444 -15.26 -21.84 7.53
C ILE A 444 -14.56 -21.07 8.66
N PHE A 445 -14.96 -19.83 8.92
CA PHE A 445 -14.34 -19.03 9.97
C PHE A 445 -14.74 -19.50 11.38
N SER A 446 -15.93 -20.06 11.56
CA SER A 446 -16.33 -20.64 12.85
C SER A 446 -15.59 -21.95 13.15
N GLU A 447 -15.33 -22.78 12.15
CA GLU A 447 -14.49 -23.98 12.26
C GLU A 447 -13.03 -23.62 12.50
N ALA A 448 -12.46 -22.70 11.72
CA ALA A 448 -11.08 -22.23 11.92
C ALA A 448 -10.87 -21.61 13.32
N LYS A 449 -11.88 -20.89 13.84
CA LYS A 449 -11.86 -20.36 15.21
C LYS A 449 -11.87 -21.48 16.25
N ALA A 450 -12.60 -22.56 16.02
CA ALA A 450 -12.65 -23.70 16.92
C ALA A 450 -11.37 -24.54 16.88
N GLU A 451 -10.72 -24.63 15.73
CA GLU A 451 -9.49 -25.41 15.53
C GLU A 451 -8.23 -24.68 16.00
N HIS A 452 -8.22 -23.33 15.93
CA HIS A 452 -7.08 -22.48 16.32
C HIS A 452 -7.44 -21.50 17.45
N PRO A 453 -7.84 -22.00 18.63
CA PRO A 453 -8.28 -21.15 19.73
C PRO A 453 -7.11 -20.29 20.25
N GLY A 454 -7.30 -18.97 20.26
CA GLY A 454 -6.30 -18.01 20.78
C GLY A 454 -5.14 -17.72 19.83
N GLU A 455 -5.20 -18.16 18.57
CA GLU A 455 -4.19 -17.82 17.57
C GLU A 455 -4.52 -16.54 16.79
N GLU A 456 -3.47 -15.87 16.31
CA GLU A 456 -3.59 -14.84 15.27
C GLU A 456 -3.45 -15.50 13.88
N VAL A 457 -4.56 -15.52 13.14
CA VAL A 457 -4.69 -16.15 11.83
C VAL A 457 -4.61 -15.10 10.74
N GLY A 458 -3.60 -15.19 9.87
CA GLY A 458 -3.44 -14.28 8.75
C GLY A 458 -4.34 -14.67 7.58
N VAL A 459 -5.28 -13.81 7.20
CA VAL A 459 -6.22 -14.05 6.10
C VAL A 459 -5.80 -13.22 4.89
N PHE A 460 -5.27 -13.87 3.85
CA PHE A 460 -4.80 -13.22 2.64
C PHE A 460 -5.80 -13.41 1.50
N TYR A 461 -6.19 -12.32 0.85
CA TYR A 461 -7.20 -12.35 -0.20
C TYR A 461 -6.74 -11.68 -1.50
N CYS A 462 -6.96 -12.38 -2.63
CA CYS A 462 -6.82 -11.82 -3.97
C CYS A 462 -7.96 -12.27 -4.89
N GLY A 463 -8.75 -11.32 -5.42
CA GLY A 463 -9.91 -11.62 -6.27
C GLY A 463 -10.90 -10.47 -6.48
N PRO A 464 -12.15 -10.77 -6.87
CA PRO A 464 -13.19 -9.77 -7.12
C PRO A 464 -13.64 -8.98 -5.86
N HIS A 465 -13.76 -7.66 -5.98
CA HIS A 465 -14.15 -6.73 -4.88
C HIS A 465 -15.39 -7.17 -4.06
N ALA A 466 -16.38 -7.78 -4.69
CA ALA A 466 -17.58 -8.24 -3.98
C ALA A 466 -17.28 -9.29 -2.89
N LEU A 467 -16.23 -10.10 -3.08
CA LEU A 467 -15.80 -11.10 -2.11
C LEU A 467 -14.83 -10.50 -1.06
N GLU A 468 -14.05 -9.49 -1.42
CA GLU A 468 -13.21 -8.72 -0.47
C GLU A 468 -14.04 -8.19 0.71
N GLU A 469 -15.15 -7.50 0.41
CA GLU A 469 -16.01 -6.89 1.43
C GLU A 469 -16.69 -7.94 2.33
N ILE A 470 -16.99 -9.12 1.78
CA ILE A 470 -17.56 -10.23 2.55
C ILE A 470 -16.50 -10.76 3.53
N LEU A 471 -15.29 -11.03 3.06
CA LEU A 471 -14.21 -11.57 3.89
C LEU A 471 -13.78 -10.59 4.98
N ASP A 472 -13.66 -9.30 4.68
CA ASP A 472 -13.34 -8.26 5.69
C ASP A 472 -14.39 -8.24 6.82
N LYS A 473 -15.68 -8.29 6.46
CA LYS A 473 -16.77 -8.35 7.45
C LYS A 473 -16.76 -9.65 8.24
N THR A 474 -16.48 -10.77 7.60
CA THR A 474 -16.40 -12.08 8.27
C THR A 474 -15.22 -12.14 9.23
N CYS A 475 -14.03 -11.66 8.84
CA CYS A 475 -12.86 -11.60 9.73
C CYS A 475 -13.20 -10.79 10.99
N LYS A 476 -13.82 -9.60 10.83
CA LYS A 476 -14.27 -8.77 11.96
C LYS A 476 -15.32 -9.44 12.83
N LYS A 477 -16.25 -10.20 12.22
CA LYS A 477 -17.33 -10.91 12.94
C LYS A 477 -16.81 -12.04 13.82
N TYR A 478 -15.81 -12.80 13.34
CA TYR A 478 -15.31 -13.98 14.06
C TYR A 478 -14.07 -13.71 14.91
N SER A 479 -13.39 -12.59 14.70
CA SER A 479 -12.32 -12.13 15.59
C SER A 479 -12.86 -11.80 16.97
N SER A 480 -12.25 -12.31 18.03
CA SER A 480 -12.51 -11.86 19.39
C SER A 480 -11.21 -11.64 20.15
N SER A 481 -11.18 -10.63 21.03
CA SER A 481 -9.99 -10.24 21.79
C SER A 481 -9.52 -11.29 22.81
N ASP A 482 -10.41 -12.23 23.15
CA ASP A 482 -10.24 -13.33 24.09
C ASP A 482 -10.10 -14.70 23.40
N GLY A 483 -10.04 -14.71 22.06
CA GLY A 483 -10.00 -15.92 21.26
C GLY A 483 -9.15 -15.74 20.00
N THR A 484 -9.53 -16.42 18.93
CA THR A 484 -8.84 -16.32 17.64
C THR A 484 -9.05 -14.95 17.02
N ILE A 485 -7.96 -14.32 16.55
CA ILE A 485 -7.98 -13.06 15.81
C ILE A 485 -7.73 -13.37 14.33
N PHE A 486 -8.60 -12.90 13.44
CA PHE A 486 -8.41 -13.01 12.00
C PHE A 486 -7.91 -11.68 11.46
N ASP A 487 -6.62 -11.60 11.15
CA ASP A 487 -6.01 -10.41 10.57
C ASP A 487 -6.16 -10.43 9.04
N PHE A 488 -6.98 -9.51 8.52
CA PHE A 488 -7.37 -9.51 7.12
C PHE A 488 -6.42 -8.66 6.27
N HIS A 489 -5.69 -9.34 5.39
CA HIS A 489 -4.81 -8.78 4.38
C HIS A 489 -5.46 -8.91 3.01
N SER A 490 -6.14 -7.85 2.56
CA SER A 490 -6.36 -7.66 1.13
C SER A 490 -5.17 -6.90 0.54
N GLU A 491 -5.16 -6.60 -0.75
CA GLU A 491 -4.13 -5.74 -1.36
C GLU A 491 -4.22 -4.26 -0.88
N LYS A 492 -4.46 -4.00 0.44
CA LYS A 492 -4.54 -2.71 1.17
C LYS A 492 -4.15 -2.90 2.67
N TYR A 493 -3.49 -1.92 3.32
CA TYR A 493 -2.96 -1.96 4.71
C TYR A 493 -4.03 -1.83 5.85
N GLY A 494 -3.86 -2.54 6.99
CA GLY A 494 -4.79 -2.63 8.17
C GLY A 494 -4.38 -1.89 9.49
N LYS A 495 -5.06 -2.18 10.63
CA LYS A 495 -4.87 -1.59 12.01
C LYS A 495 -3.90 -2.42 12.88
N MET A 496 -3.47 -1.93 14.06
CA MET A 496 -2.42 -2.51 14.93
C MET A 496 -2.88 -2.75 16.38
N ASN A 497 -2.48 -3.85 17.02
CA ASN A 497 -2.87 -4.16 18.41
C ASN A 497 -1.93 -3.58 19.49
N THR A 498 -0.61 -3.53 19.21
CA THR A 498 0.38 -3.01 20.15
C THR A 498 1.39 -2.13 19.43
N VAL A 499 1.74 -1.00 20.03
CA VAL A 499 2.78 -0.08 19.57
C VAL A 499 3.79 0.11 20.68
N VAL A 500 5.07 -0.18 20.39
CA VAL A 500 6.18 -0.07 21.35
C VAL A 500 7.20 0.92 20.83
N CYS A 501 7.48 1.97 21.61
CA CYS A 501 8.58 2.89 21.32
C CYS A 501 9.84 2.44 22.04
N THR A 502 10.70 1.69 21.35
CA THR A 502 12.01 1.24 21.85
C THR A 502 13.12 2.26 21.68
N ALA A 503 12.83 3.39 21.01
CA ALA A 503 13.80 4.44 20.78
C ALA A 503 14.10 5.19 22.09
N GLY A 504 15.39 5.39 22.34
CA GLY A 504 15.87 6.16 23.47
C GLY A 504 17.37 6.40 23.35
N GLY A 505 17.85 7.44 24.01
CA GLY A 505 19.26 7.78 24.09
C GLY A 505 19.60 8.30 25.48
N TRP A 506 20.90 8.31 25.78
CA TRP A 506 21.45 8.86 27.01
C TRP A 506 22.63 9.78 26.67
N ALA A 507 22.74 10.87 27.41
CA ALA A 507 23.90 11.74 27.42
C ALA A 507 24.04 12.39 28.80
N GLY A 508 25.27 12.37 29.34
CA GLY A 508 25.63 13.13 30.52
C GLY A 508 25.84 14.62 30.21
N GLY A 509 26.07 15.40 31.26
CA GLY A 509 26.39 16.82 31.17
C GLY A 509 25.82 17.63 32.33
N SER A 510 26.60 18.59 32.82
CA SER A 510 26.13 19.60 33.77
C SER A 510 25.45 20.74 33.01
N ILE A 511 24.47 21.39 33.63
CA ILE A 511 23.85 22.61 33.06
C ILE A 511 24.87 23.76 32.86
N ARG A 512 26.04 23.65 33.49
CA ARG A 512 27.16 24.58 33.31
C ARG A 512 27.93 24.37 32.01
N ASP A 513 27.80 23.21 31.37
CA ASP A 513 28.58 22.82 30.20
C ASP A 513 27.83 23.18 28.91
N LEU A 514 28.54 23.75 27.93
CA LEU A 514 27.94 24.10 26.63
C LEU A 514 27.45 22.84 25.88
N ASP A 515 28.13 21.71 26.06
CA ASP A 515 27.76 20.42 25.48
C ASP A 515 26.38 19.95 25.92
N SER A 516 25.90 20.35 27.11
CA SER A 516 24.54 20.03 27.56
C SER A 516 23.46 20.64 26.67
N LEU A 517 23.71 21.80 26.05
CA LEU A 517 22.80 22.43 25.09
C LEU A 517 22.75 21.65 23.76
N VAL A 518 23.89 21.13 23.31
CA VAL A 518 23.96 20.27 22.10
C VAL A 518 23.27 18.94 22.38
N ASN A 519 23.58 18.33 23.53
CA ASN A 519 22.98 17.08 23.99
C ASN A 519 21.46 17.21 24.17
N LEU A 520 20.92 18.39 24.49
CA LEU A 520 19.47 18.59 24.60
C LEU A 520 18.75 18.34 23.28
N GLY A 521 19.26 18.85 22.16
CA GLY A 521 18.67 18.62 20.84
C GLY A 521 18.68 17.14 20.45
N GLU A 522 19.79 16.45 20.69
CA GLU A 522 19.90 15.02 20.44
C GLU A 522 18.99 14.18 21.33
N MET A 523 18.95 14.48 22.64
CA MET A 523 18.11 13.77 23.60
C MET A 523 16.63 14.03 23.32
N HIS A 524 16.26 15.23 22.88
CA HIS A 524 14.89 15.54 22.49
C HIS A 524 14.44 14.68 21.30
N ALA A 525 15.24 14.60 20.24
CA ALA A 525 14.94 13.77 19.07
C ALA A 525 14.87 12.27 19.42
N LYS A 526 15.81 11.78 20.24
CA LYS A 526 15.92 10.36 20.59
C LYS A 526 14.87 9.90 21.62
N ASN A 527 14.50 10.74 22.58
CA ASN A 527 13.61 10.37 23.70
C ASN A 527 12.19 10.92 23.54
N THR A 528 12.04 12.23 23.29
CA THR A 528 10.74 12.90 23.32
C THR A 528 10.04 12.83 21.96
N GLU A 529 10.72 13.19 20.87
CA GLU A 529 10.15 13.19 19.51
C GLU A 529 9.78 11.77 19.06
N SER A 530 10.64 10.79 19.36
CA SER A 530 10.37 9.37 19.08
C SER A 530 9.14 8.86 19.83
N ALA A 531 9.01 9.18 21.13
CA ALA A 531 7.84 8.84 21.93
C ALA A 531 6.58 9.53 21.40
N PHE A 532 6.66 10.82 21.07
CA PHE A 532 5.53 11.60 20.54
C PHE A 532 5.02 11.04 19.21
N LEU A 533 5.93 10.66 18.30
CA LEU A 533 5.56 10.07 17.02
C LEU A 533 4.98 8.66 17.18
N ALA A 534 5.49 7.88 18.13
CA ALA A 534 4.89 6.59 18.48
C ALA A 534 3.47 6.76 19.02
N THR A 535 3.25 7.72 19.92
CA THR A 535 1.93 8.08 20.45
C THR A 535 0.98 8.53 19.34
N TYR A 536 1.44 9.37 18.40
CA TYR A 536 0.64 9.82 17.25
C TYR A 536 0.25 8.67 16.31
N LEU A 537 1.20 7.80 15.95
CA LEU A 537 0.91 6.63 15.12
C LEU A 537 -0.05 5.69 15.82
N ALA A 538 0.16 5.47 17.11
CA ALA A 538 -0.73 4.68 17.95
C ALA A 538 -2.16 5.25 17.91
N SER A 539 -2.39 6.56 18.02
CA SER A 539 -3.76 7.10 18.02
C SER A 539 -4.52 6.88 16.71
N HIS A 540 -3.81 6.67 15.59
CA HIS A 540 -4.40 6.43 14.27
C HIS A 540 -4.49 4.95 13.91
N LEU A 541 -3.55 4.14 14.40
CA LEU A 541 -3.36 2.76 13.98
C LEU A 541 -3.83 1.77 15.04
N LEU A 542 -3.92 2.13 16.32
CA LEU A 542 -4.41 1.21 17.36
C LEU A 542 -5.81 0.72 17.03
N ALA A 543 -6.03 -0.58 17.22
CA ALA A 543 -7.34 -1.15 17.43
C ALA A 543 -7.87 -0.78 18.84
N PRO A 544 -9.19 -0.76 19.06
CA PRO A 544 -9.78 -0.75 20.40
C PRO A 544 -9.18 -1.85 21.28
N GLY A 545 -8.93 -1.57 22.56
CA GLY A 545 -8.23 -2.51 23.45
C GLY A 545 -6.70 -2.56 23.29
N GLY A 546 -6.13 -1.75 22.40
CA GLY A 546 -4.71 -1.82 22.07
C GLY A 546 -3.77 -1.27 23.15
N LEU A 547 -2.47 -1.57 23.03
CA LEU A 547 -1.44 -1.18 23.98
C LEU A 547 -0.41 -0.22 23.35
N LEU A 548 -0.13 0.88 24.02
CA LEU A 548 1.01 1.76 23.74
C LEU A 548 2.01 1.71 24.89
N VAL A 549 3.25 1.31 24.60
CA VAL A 549 4.37 1.32 25.56
C VAL A 549 5.42 2.33 25.12
N LEU A 550 5.71 3.29 25.98
CA LEU A 550 6.82 4.24 25.81
C LEU A 550 8.02 3.88 26.69
N THR A 551 9.23 4.22 26.24
CA THR A 551 10.44 4.01 27.04
C THR A 551 10.77 5.25 27.86
N GLY A 552 10.48 5.20 29.16
CA GLY A 552 10.87 6.19 30.17
C GLY A 552 12.29 5.94 30.70
N ALA A 553 12.56 6.43 31.92
CA ALA A 553 13.77 6.16 32.69
C ALA A 553 13.52 6.34 34.19
N THR A 554 14.00 5.43 35.03
CA THR A 554 13.85 5.55 36.50
C THR A 554 14.51 6.82 37.03
N ALA A 555 15.67 7.18 36.49
CA ALA A 555 16.42 8.36 36.89
C ALA A 555 15.65 9.68 36.75
N ALA A 556 14.68 9.74 35.83
CA ALA A 556 13.89 10.94 35.56
C ALA A 556 12.69 11.13 36.53
N LEU A 557 12.50 10.21 37.49
CA LEU A 557 11.55 10.39 38.59
C LEU A 557 12.06 11.40 39.64
N GLN A 558 13.35 11.73 39.62
CA GLN A 558 13.99 12.66 40.55
C GLN A 558 14.87 13.67 39.80
N ALA A 559 15.48 14.60 40.54
CA ALA A 559 16.46 15.52 39.97
C ALA A 559 17.66 14.77 39.39
N THR A 560 18.18 15.22 38.24
CA THR A 560 19.20 14.53 37.45
C THR A 560 20.50 15.34 37.29
N PRO A 561 21.20 15.70 38.38
CA PRO A 561 22.48 16.41 38.29
C PRO A 561 23.50 15.58 37.49
N GLY A 562 24.19 16.21 36.54
CA GLY A 562 25.16 15.55 35.67
C GLY A 562 24.57 14.79 34.47
N MET A 563 23.24 14.78 34.29
CA MET A 563 22.56 14.27 33.10
C MET A 563 21.27 15.05 32.79
N VAL A 564 21.34 16.38 32.90
CA VAL A 564 20.16 17.26 32.92
C VAL A 564 19.31 17.13 31.64
N SER A 565 19.95 17.13 30.47
CA SER A 565 19.24 17.01 29.17
C SER A 565 18.55 15.64 29.00
N TYR A 566 19.15 14.58 29.53
CA TYR A 566 18.53 13.25 29.55
C TYR A 566 17.30 13.23 30.48
N GLY A 567 17.46 13.74 31.70
CA GLY A 567 16.38 13.79 32.69
C GLY A 567 15.18 14.59 32.19
N VAL A 568 15.40 15.79 31.63
CA VAL A 568 14.34 16.65 31.09
C VAL A 568 13.56 15.95 29.98
N THR A 569 14.25 15.32 29.03
CA THR A 569 13.60 14.71 27.86
C THR A 569 12.86 13.42 28.21
N LYS A 570 13.34 12.66 29.20
CA LYS A 570 12.63 11.48 29.73
C LYS A 570 11.45 11.83 30.62
N ALA A 571 11.54 12.90 31.42
CA ALA A 571 10.39 13.43 32.16
C ALA A 571 9.29 13.92 31.21
N ALA A 572 9.64 14.48 30.05
CA ALA A 572 8.67 14.82 29.01
C ALA A 572 7.96 13.58 28.44
N THR A 573 8.69 12.48 28.23
CA THR A 573 8.08 11.18 27.84
C THR A 573 7.11 10.68 28.91
N HIS A 574 7.46 10.82 30.20
CA HIS A 574 6.56 10.46 31.30
C HIS A 574 5.28 11.29 31.32
N HIS A 575 5.40 12.60 31.10
CA HIS A 575 4.24 13.49 31.04
C HIS A 575 3.33 13.15 29.85
N LEU A 576 3.91 12.79 28.70
CA LEU A 576 3.17 12.39 27.51
C LEU A 576 2.28 11.16 27.77
N VAL A 577 2.78 10.20 28.56
CA VAL A 577 2.03 8.99 28.94
C VAL A 577 0.76 9.34 29.68
N ALA A 578 0.84 10.27 30.64
CA ALA A 578 -0.32 10.77 31.37
C ALA A 578 -1.26 11.63 30.49
N SER A 579 -0.70 12.41 29.57
CA SER A 579 -1.46 13.39 28.78
C SER A 579 -2.26 12.76 27.65
N ALA A 580 -1.76 11.67 27.06
CA ALA A 580 -2.33 11.11 25.84
C ALA A 580 -3.45 10.10 26.08
N VAL A 581 -3.70 9.69 27.34
CA VAL A 581 -4.64 8.61 27.70
C VAL A 581 -6.02 8.76 27.05
N SER A 582 -6.57 9.98 27.01
CA SER A 582 -7.92 10.24 26.49
C SER A 582 -8.02 10.31 24.96
N GLU A 583 -6.89 10.26 24.24
CA GLU A 583 -6.83 10.44 22.79
C GLU A 583 -6.82 9.11 22.01
N PHE A 584 -6.95 7.99 22.71
CA PHE A 584 -6.90 6.64 22.14
C PHE A 584 -8.28 6.00 22.01
N PRO A 585 -8.43 4.99 21.14
CA PRO A 585 -9.64 4.17 21.05
C PRO A 585 -10.07 3.59 22.42
N GLU A 586 -11.35 3.28 22.57
CA GLU A 586 -11.89 2.70 23.81
C GLU A 586 -11.09 1.46 24.27
N ASP A 587 -10.98 1.30 25.59
CA ASP A 587 -10.24 0.24 26.28
C ASP A 587 -8.74 0.14 25.95
N SER A 588 -8.14 1.17 25.36
CA SER A 588 -6.69 1.21 25.10
C SER A 588 -5.89 1.49 26.37
N THR A 589 -4.70 0.90 26.46
CA THR A 589 -3.75 1.11 27.55
C THR A 589 -2.54 1.89 27.06
N VAL A 590 -2.19 2.98 27.74
CA VAL A 590 -0.96 3.76 27.49
C VAL A 590 -0.10 3.70 28.74
N LEU A 591 1.14 3.25 28.65
CA LEU A 591 2.03 3.18 29.80
C LEU A 591 3.49 3.42 29.40
N ALA A 592 4.37 3.60 30.39
CA ALA A 592 5.81 3.63 30.16
C ALA A 592 6.57 2.63 31.02
N ILE A 593 7.59 2.01 30.43
CA ILE A 593 8.60 1.27 31.18
C ILE A 593 9.77 2.18 31.50
N LEU A 594 10.19 2.18 32.75
CA LEU A 594 11.27 2.96 33.32
C LEU A 594 12.40 2.00 33.70
N PRO A 595 13.30 1.66 32.75
CA PRO A 595 14.48 0.90 33.08
C PRO A 595 15.48 1.77 33.85
N SER A 596 16.29 1.09 34.65
CA SER A 596 17.53 1.63 35.19
C SER A 596 18.61 1.64 34.10
N THR A 597 19.71 0.89 34.26
CA THR A 597 20.67 0.65 33.18
C THR A 597 20.29 -0.61 32.42
N ILE A 598 19.98 -0.48 31.13
CA ILE A 598 19.71 -1.64 30.27
C ILE A 598 21.02 -2.32 29.92
N ASP A 599 21.06 -3.64 30.06
CA ASP A 599 22.19 -4.44 29.66
C ASP A 599 22.28 -4.57 28.14
N THR A 600 23.19 -3.80 27.54
CA THR A 600 23.44 -3.80 26.10
C THR A 600 24.93 -3.95 25.82
N PRO A 601 25.33 -4.54 24.68
CA PRO A 601 26.75 -4.65 24.30
C PRO A 601 27.47 -3.30 24.29
N MET A 602 26.75 -2.23 23.93
CA MET A 602 27.27 -0.86 23.93
C MET A 602 27.50 -0.34 25.34
N ASN A 603 26.55 -0.49 26.27
CA ASN A 603 26.71 -0.05 27.66
C ASN A 603 27.84 -0.81 28.35
N ARG A 604 27.95 -2.13 28.13
CA ARG A 604 29.06 -2.94 28.66
C ARG A 604 30.42 -2.46 28.15
N LYS A 605 30.50 -2.01 26.89
CA LYS A 605 31.73 -1.45 26.31
C LYS A 605 32.10 -0.09 26.94
N PHE A 606 31.12 0.76 27.24
CA PHE A 606 31.35 2.09 27.83
C PHE A 606 31.59 2.05 29.34
N MET A 607 31.05 1.06 30.05
CA MET A 607 31.18 0.87 31.49
C MET A 607 31.68 -0.55 31.79
N ALA A 608 32.89 -0.88 31.32
CA ALA A 608 33.44 -2.23 31.41
C ALA A 608 33.64 -2.73 32.85
N ASP A 609 33.85 -1.81 33.80
CA ASP A 609 34.13 -2.11 35.21
C ASP A 609 32.87 -2.02 36.11
N ALA A 610 31.67 -1.86 35.53
CA ALA A 610 30.44 -1.76 36.29
C ALA A 610 29.93 -3.13 36.77
N ASP A 611 29.17 -3.13 37.87
CA ASP A 611 28.44 -4.32 38.31
C ASP A 611 27.23 -4.57 37.40
N PHE A 612 27.39 -5.49 36.44
CA PHE A 612 26.32 -5.85 35.51
C PHE A 612 25.17 -6.61 36.19
N SER A 613 25.33 -7.09 37.43
CA SER A 613 24.27 -7.83 38.12
C SER A 613 23.09 -6.95 38.54
N SER A 614 23.26 -5.63 38.53
CA SER A 614 22.20 -4.65 38.78
C SER A 614 21.58 -4.08 37.49
N TRP A 615 21.98 -4.56 36.31
CA TRP A 615 21.50 -4.04 35.03
C TRP A 615 20.32 -4.84 34.52
N THR A 616 19.28 -4.15 34.07
CA THR A 616 18.06 -4.77 33.55
C THR A 616 18.34 -5.38 32.18
N LYS A 617 18.11 -6.69 32.02
CA LYS A 617 18.26 -7.36 30.74
C LYS A 617 17.23 -6.87 29.74
N ALA A 618 17.62 -6.73 28.47
CA ALA A 618 16.70 -6.34 27.41
C ALA A 618 15.61 -7.41 27.20
N GLU A 619 15.95 -8.67 27.44
CA GLU A 619 15.06 -9.82 27.38
C GLU A 619 13.94 -9.70 28.42
N ASP A 620 14.27 -9.38 29.68
CA ASP A 620 13.27 -9.20 30.76
C ASP A 620 12.25 -8.09 30.39
N ILE A 621 12.72 -7.00 29.78
CA ILE A 621 11.86 -5.91 29.31
C ILE A 621 10.97 -6.37 28.16
N ALA A 622 11.52 -7.10 27.19
CA ALA A 622 10.76 -7.60 26.05
C ALA A 622 9.69 -8.61 26.50
N GLU A 623 10.02 -9.53 27.41
CA GLU A 623 9.08 -10.48 28.00
C GLU A 623 7.94 -9.77 28.73
N LYS A 624 8.24 -8.70 29.49
CA LYS A 624 7.19 -7.95 30.18
C LYS A 624 6.25 -7.19 29.25
N ILE A 625 6.80 -6.62 28.18
CA ILE A 625 5.98 -5.96 27.14
C ILE A 625 5.09 -6.99 26.42
N LEU A 626 5.64 -8.18 26.12
CA LEU A 626 4.90 -9.27 25.52
C LEU A 626 3.74 -9.72 26.44
N GLU A 627 4.02 -9.92 27.73
CA GLU A 627 3.02 -10.24 28.76
C GLU A 627 1.86 -9.23 28.73
N TRP A 628 2.14 -7.93 28.70
CA TRP A 628 1.08 -6.92 28.63
C TRP A 628 0.36 -6.88 27.28
N SER A 629 1.06 -7.12 26.18
CA SER A 629 0.45 -7.12 24.85
C SER A 629 -0.58 -8.25 24.67
N GLU A 630 -0.33 -9.39 25.32
CA GLU A 630 -1.20 -10.57 25.31
C GLU A 630 -2.27 -10.51 26.42
N ALA A 631 -2.04 -9.74 27.48
CA ALA A 631 -2.99 -9.60 28.59
C ALA A 631 -4.25 -8.81 28.18
N PRO A 632 -5.44 -9.19 28.69
CA PRO A 632 -6.64 -8.35 28.62
C PRO A 632 -6.40 -6.97 29.25
N THR A 633 -7.08 -5.92 28.77
CA THR A 633 -6.93 -4.54 29.30
C THR A 633 -7.06 -4.48 30.83
N ALA A 634 -7.96 -5.25 31.43
CA ALA A 634 -8.18 -5.28 32.88
C ALA A 634 -7.01 -5.89 33.69
N ALA A 635 -6.14 -6.68 33.05
CA ALA A 635 -4.98 -7.30 33.68
C ALA A 635 -3.68 -6.49 33.46
N ARG A 636 -3.73 -5.42 32.67
CA ARG A 636 -2.61 -4.50 32.45
C ARG A 636 -2.54 -3.45 33.56
N PRO A 637 -1.39 -2.80 33.76
CA PRO A 637 -1.33 -1.60 34.58
C PRO A 637 -2.30 -0.52 34.06
N PRO A 638 -2.86 0.31 34.94
CA PRO A 638 -3.79 1.35 34.51
C PRO A 638 -3.18 2.30 33.47
N SER A 639 -4.01 2.74 32.54
CA SER A 639 -3.58 3.67 31.49
C SER A 639 -3.10 5.00 32.11
N GLY A 640 -1.96 5.50 31.67
CA GLY A 640 -1.26 6.67 32.19
C GLY A 640 -0.17 6.36 33.22
N HIS A 641 0.02 5.08 33.60
CA HIS A 641 0.98 4.71 34.64
C HIS A 641 2.42 4.53 34.13
N LEU A 642 3.36 4.68 35.05
CA LEU A 642 4.80 4.46 34.85
C LEU A 642 5.23 3.23 35.65
N ILE A 643 5.95 2.31 35.00
CA ILE A 643 6.36 1.03 35.60
C ILE A 643 7.88 0.93 35.63
N THR A 644 8.47 0.79 36.81
CA THR A 644 9.92 0.74 37.00
C THR A 644 10.44 -0.69 36.97
N ALA A 645 11.56 -0.91 36.27
CA ALA A 645 12.31 -2.15 36.32
C ALA A 645 13.44 -2.04 37.36
N ILE A 646 13.37 -2.85 38.41
CA ILE A 646 14.35 -2.89 39.49
C ILE A 646 15.10 -4.21 39.39
N THR A 647 16.38 -4.15 39.05
CA THR A 647 17.24 -5.33 38.89
C THR A 647 18.27 -5.40 40.00
N ALA A 648 18.30 -6.52 40.72
CA ALA A 648 19.30 -6.82 41.74
C ALA A 648 19.67 -8.30 41.65
N ASN A 649 20.97 -8.61 41.76
CA ASN A 649 21.49 -9.99 41.70
C ASN A 649 21.02 -10.76 40.45
N ASN A 650 20.98 -10.12 39.28
CA ASN A 650 20.49 -10.65 38.00
C ASN A 650 18.99 -11.02 37.95
N ALA A 651 18.20 -10.59 38.92
CA ALA A 651 16.75 -10.76 38.93
C ALA A 651 16.05 -9.39 38.80
N THR A 652 15.15 -9.27 37.83
CA THR A 652 14.37 -8.06 37.57
C THR A 652 12.98 -8.18 38.19
N SER A 653 12.57 -7.15 38.93
CA SER A 653 11.23 -6.98 39.49
C SER A 653 10.59 -5.70 38.97
N TRP A 654 9.26 -5.63 38.99
CA TRP A 654 8.48 -4.55 38.39
C TRP A 654 7.66 -3.83 39.45
N GLU A 655 7.79 -2.51 39.53
CA GLU A 655 7.06 -1.66 40.48
C GLU A 655 6.24 -0.62 39.73
N ASP A 656 4.93 -0.56 39.99
CA ASP A 656 4.05 0.49 39.48
C ASP A 656 4.22 1.74 40.35
N VAL A 657 4.80 2.79 39.79
CA VAL A 657 4.99 4.07 40.50
C VAL A 657 3.79 5.01 40.32
N GLY A 658 2.74 4.54 39.66
CA GLY A 658 1.51 5.28 39.39
C GLY A 658 1.66 6.33 38.30
N ASN A 659 0.67 7.22 38.25
CA ASN A 659 0.74 8.43 37.45
C ASN A 659 1.17 9.60 38.35
N PRO A 660 2.42 10.11 38.23
CA PRO A 660 2.91 11.17 39.11
C PRO A 660 2.29 12.55 38.84
N PHE A 661 1.36 12.65 37.87
CA PHE A 661 0.71 13.89 37.45
C PHE A 661 -0.80 13.93 37.77
N GLN A 662 -1.33 12.95 38.50
CA GLN A 662 -2.74 12.88 38.92
C GLN A 662 -2.93 13.04 40.41
#